data_AF-A0A8B9QR63-F1
#
_entry.id   AF-A0A8B9QR63-F1
#
_cell.length_a   1.000
_cell.length_b   1.000
_cell.length_c   1.000
_cell.angle_alpha   90.00
_cell.angle_beta   90.00
_cell.angle_gamma   90.00
#
_symmetry.space_group_name_H-M   'P 1'
#
loop_
_entity.id
_entity.type
_entity.pdbx_description
1 polymer ?
#
loop_
_entity_poly.entity_id
_entity_poly.type
_entity_poly.pdbx_seq_one_letter_code
_entity_poly.pdbx_strand_id
1 'polypeptide(L)'
;PASYIYLKEAIVEGKGQHETVIPNELPLIQEVTTTLREWSIIWRQLYVVSIHAENYLRVRHMIYDLIEWRSQILSGTLPQDELKELKKKVTAKIDYGNRILDLDLVVRDEDGNILDPEQTSTISLFRAHEIASKQVEERLLEEKSQKQNIDINRQAKFAATPSFALFVNLKNVVCKIGEDAEVLMSLYDPLESKFISENYLVRWSSSGLPKDIDRLHNLRAVFTDLGSKDLKREKISFVCQIVRVGRMELRDNNTRKLTSGLRRPFGVAVMDVTDIINGKVDDEDKQHFIPFQPVAGENDFLQTVINKVIAAKEVNHKGQGLWVTLKLLPGDIHQIRKEFPHLVDRSTAVARKMGFPEIIMPGDVRNDIYVTLVQGDFDKGSKTTAKNVEVTVSVYDEDGKRLESVIFPGAGDEAISEYKSVIYYQVKQPRWFETVKVAIPIEDVNRSHLRFTFRHRSSQDSKDKSEKIFALAFVKLMRYDGTTLRDGEHDLIVYKAEAKKLEDASMYLSLPSTKIELEEKGHPATGKSMQNLGSCTISKDSFQISTLVCSTKLTQNVDLLGLLKWRSNTNLLQQNLKQLMKVDGGEVVKFLQDTLDALFNIMMENSESETFDTLVFDALVFIIGLIADRKFQHFNPVLETYIKKHFSATLAYTKLTKVLKTYVDNAEKCGITDQLFKAMKALEYIFKFIVRSRILFNQLYENKGEADFRESLLQLFKSINEMMSSISDQTVIVKVCTSDVSILAFLLPPVTGPTQRHVQIIMEKLLRTVNRTVISMGRDSELIGSFVACMTAILRQMEDYHYAHLIKTFGKMRSDVVDFLMETFIMFKNLIGKNVYPFDWVIMNMMQNKVFLRAINQYADMLNKKFLDQANFELQLWNNYFHLAVAFLTQESLQLENFSSAKRAKILNKYGDMRRQIGFEIRDMWYNLGQHKIKFIPEMVGPILEMTLIPETELRKATIPIFFDMMQCEFHSTRSFQMFENEIITKLDHEVEGGRGDEQYKKIMFLLSNHLGVGGEEVMKSIPVLGLMYIENSER
;
A
#
# COMPACT_ATOMS: atom_id res chain seq x y z
N PRO A 1 -4.98 -37.46 40.17
CA PRO A 1 -6.41 -37.72 40.48
C PRO A 1 -7.31 -36.80 39.65
N ALA A 2 -8.42 -37.32 39.10
CA ALA A 2 -9.34 -36.54 38.26
C ALA A 2 -9.91 -35.30 38.99
N SER A 3 -10.02 -35.36 40.32
CA SER A 3 -10.45 -34.23 41.17
C SER A 3 -9.50 -33.01 41.15
N TYR A 4 -8.27 -33.15 40.66
CA TYR A 4 -7.27 -32.07 40.59
C TYR A 4 -6.91 -31.67 39.15
N ILE A 5 -7.50 -32.31 38.14
CA ILE A 5 -7.14 -32.10 36.73
C ILE A 5 -8.41 -31.72 35.97
N TYR A 6 -8.43 -30.50 35.44
CA TYR A 6 -9.46 -30.08 34.49
C TYR A 6 -9.00 -30.42 33.07
N LEU A 7 -9.71 -31.33 32.41
CA LEU A 7 -9.45 -31.71 31.03
C LEU A 7 -10.01 -30.63 30.10
N LYS A 8 -9.18 -30.15 29.17
CA LYS A 8 -9.59 -29.26 28.08
C LYS A 8 -9.72 -30.07 26.79
N GLU A 9 -10.57 -29.60 25.89
CA GLU A 9 -10.69 -30.23 24.58
C GLU A 9 -9.41 -30.06 23.76
N ALA A 10 -8.99 -31.13 23.11
CA ALA A 10 -7.82 -31.18 22.25
C ALA A 10 -8.02 -32.22 21.13
N ILE A 11 -7.45 -31.95 19.97
CA ILE A 11 -7.35 -32.88 18.85
C ILE A 11 -6.03 -33.63 18.98
N VAL A 12 -6.05 -34.95 18.81
CA VAL A 12 -4.83 -35.77 18.79
C VAL A 12 -4.49 -36.09 17.35
N GLU A 13 -3.33 -35.64 16.88
CA GLU A 13 -2.79 -35.99 15.57
C GLU A 13 -1.65 -37.01 15.72
N GLY A 14 -1.59 -38.01 14.83
CA GLY A 14 -0.57 -39.07 14.83
C GLY A 14 -1.05 -40.41 15.43
N LYS A 15 -0.11 -41.36 15.57
CA LYS A 15 -0.34 -42.67 16.22
C LYS A 15 0.91 -43.08 17.03
N GLY A 16 0.72 -43.58 18.25
CA GLY A 16 1.82 -44.14 19.06
C GLY A 16 2.74 -43.07 19.65
N GLN A 17 4.06 -43.24 19.54
CA GLN A 17 5.05 -42.30 20.12
C GLN A 17 5.12 -40.91 19.45
N HIS A 18 4.34 -40.70 18.38
CA HIS A 18 4.24 -39.43 17.65
C HIS A 18 2.88 -38.74 17.84
N GLU A 19 2.11 -39.13 18.86
CA GLU A 19 0.85 -38.46 19.20
C GLU A 19 1.12 -37.03 19.67
N THR A 20 0.58 -36.08 18.92
CA THR A 20 0.63 -34.65 19.24
C THR A 20 -0.75 -34.22 19.69
N VAL A 21 -0.86 -33.78 20.94
CA VAL A 21 -2.11 -33.27 21.53
C VAL A 21 -2.19 -31.77 21.27
N ILE A 22 -3.08 -31.36 20.38
CA ILE A 22 -3.29 -29.97 19.96
C ILE A 22 -4.55 -29.44 20.66
N PRO A 23 -4.44 -28.50 21.61
CA PRO A 23 -5.62 -27.90 22.24
C PRO A 23 -6.56 -27.28 21.21
N ASN A 24 -7.89 -27.39 21.41
CA ASN A 24 -8.91 -26.72 20.57
C ASN A 24 -8.87 -25.17 20.68
N GLU A 25 -8.03 -24.63 21.57
CA GLU A 25 -7.82 -23.19 21.70
C GLU A 25 -7.21 -22.61 20.42
N LEU A 26 -7.61 -21.37 20.08
CA LEU A 26 -7.06 -20.63 18.94
C LEU A 26 -5.51 -20.66 18.95
N PRO A 27 -4.84 -20.91 17.82
CA PRO A 27 -3.37 -20.98 17.75
C PRO A 27 -2.67 -19.75 18.36
N LEU A 28 -3.25 -18.56 18.16
CA LEU A 28 -2.74 -17.32 18.74
C LEU A 28 -2.71 -17.32 20.29
N ILE A 29 -3.64 -18.00 20.94
CA ILE A 29 -3.66 -18.09 22.42
C ILE A 29 -2.55 -19.00 22.93
N GLN A 30 -2.30 -20.08 22.21
CA GLN A 30 -1.17 -20.96 22.49
C GLN A 30 0.14 -20.19 22.33
N GLU A 31 0.25 -19.42 21.25
CA GLU A 31 1.39 -18.55 20.98
C GLU A 31 1.61 -17.53 22.10
N VAL A 32 0.61 -16.70 22.43
CA VAL A 32 0.71 -15.71 23.52
C VAL A 32 1.16 -16.38 24.82
N THR A 33 0.63 -17.57 25.12
CA THR A 33 1.00 -18.32 26.31
C THR A 33 2.48 -18.74 26.26
N THR A 34 2.98 -19.21 25.12
CA THR A 34 4.41 -19.55 24.95
C THR A 34 5.31 -18.31 25.01
N THR A 35 4.92 -17.21 24.37
CA THR A 35 5.65 -15.93 24.39
C THR A 35 5.77 -15.41 25.82
N LEU A 36 4.66 -15.38 26.58
CA LEU A 36 4.66 -14.95 27.97
C LEU A 36 5.56 -15.81 28.85
N ARG A 37 5.60 -17.13 28.63
CA ARG A 37 6.51 -18.03 29.36
C ARG A 37 7.97 -17.69 29.08
N GLU A 38 8.34 -17.50 27.80
CA GLU A 38 9.70 -17.16 27.40
C GLU A 38 10.10 -15.76 27.90
N TRP A 39 9.26 -14.76 27.68
CA TRP A 39 9.48 -13.39 28.18
C TRP A 39 9.55 -13.34 29.70
N SER A 40 8.81 -14.18 30.44
CA SER A 40 8.89 -14.21 31.90
C SER A 40 10.26 -14.66 32.42
N ILE A 41 10.96 -15.53 31.68
CA ILE A 41 12.32 -15.97 32.04
C ILE A 41 13.29 -14.81 31.83
N ILE A 42 13.23 -14.18 30.67
CA ILE A 42 14.10 -13.04 30.31
C ILE A 42 13.81 -11.84 31.22
N TRP A 43 12.54 -11.56 31.51
CA TRP A 43 12.13 -10.49 32.41
C TRP A 43 12.67 -10.68 33.83
N ARG A 44 12.72 -11.91 34.34
CA ARG A 44 13.39 -12.24 35.61
C ARG A 44 14.91 -12.05 35.53
N GLN A 45 15.54 -12.36 34.40
CA GLN A 45 16.97 -12.10 34.21
C GLN A 45 17.26 -10.59 34.15
N LEU A 46 16.44 -9.81 33.44
CA LEU A 46 16.54 -8.35 33.38
C LEU A 46 16.43 -7.72 34.78
N TYR A 47 15.55 -8.25 35.64
CA TYR A 47 15.44 -7.83 37.03
C TYR A 47 16.74 -8.03 37.82
N VAL A 48 17.42 -9.17 37.63
CA VAL A 48 18.68 -9.51 38.31
C VAL A 48 19.84 -8.65 37.83
N VAL A 49 19.91 -8.34 36.53
CA VAL A 49 21.02 -7.60 35.93
C VAL A 49 20.95 -6.09 36.22
N SER A 50 19.76 -5.46 36.19
CA SER A 50 19.54 -4.15 36.85
C SER A 50 18.05 -3.78 36.93
N ILE A 51 17.58 -3.44 38.13
CA ILE A 51 16.20 -3.00 38.41
C ILE A 51 15.83 -1.66 37.73
N HIS A 52 16.84 -0.85 37.38
CA HIS A 52 16.69 0.46 36.73
C HIS A 52 16.76 0.43 35.20
N ALA A 53 16.84 -0.75 34.58
CA ALA A 53 16.79 -0.84 33.12
C ALA A 53 15.38 -0.47 32.60
N GLU A 54 15.32 0.51 31.71
CA GLU A 54 14.13 0.88 30.94
C GLU A 54 13.46 -0.35 30.29
N ASN A 55 14.27 -1.32 29.88
CA ASN A 55 13.83 -2.59 29.29
C ASN A 55 13.00 -3.46 30.26
N TYR A 56 13.29 -3.46 31.57
CA TYR A 56 12.53 -4.24 32.55
C TYR A 56 11.08 -3.75 32.68
N LEU A 57 10.89 -2.43 32.83
CA LEU A 57 9.58 -1.80 32.94
C LEU A 57 8.78 -1.92 31.64
N ARG A 58 9.47 -1.75 30.51
CA ARG A 58 8.90 -1.90 29.17
C ARG A 58 8.35 -3.29 28.93
N VAL A 59 9.16 -4.33 29.13
CA VAL A 59 8.72 -5.74 28.96
C VAL A 59 7.59 -6.08 29.92
N ARG A 60 7.63 -5.56 31.16
CA ARG A 60 6.53 -5.73 32.14
C ARG A 60 5.19 -5.21 31.62
N HIS A 61 5.16 -4.00 31.06
CA HIS A 61 3.92 -3.44 30.51
C HIS A 61 3.41 -4.28 29.33
N MET A 62 4.31 -4.73 28.46
CA MET A 62 3.93 -5.59 27.33
C MET A 62 3.36 -6.94 27.79
N ILE A 63 3.92 -7.53 28.85
CA ILE A 63 3.39 -8.76 29.47
C ILE A 63 1.96 -8.54 29.96
N TYR A 64 1.67 -7.41 30.63
CA TYR A 64 0.31 -7.12 31.10
C TYR A 64 -0.68 -6.90 29.95
N ASP A 65 -0.30 -6.14 28.92
CA ASP A 65 -1.11 -5.97 27.71
C ASP A 65 -1.48 -7.32 27.09
N LEU A 66 -0.50 -8.21 26.94
CA LEU A 66 -0.70 -9.55 26.35
C LEU A 66 -1.59 -10.45 27.22
N ILE A 67 -1.49 -10.37 28.55
CA ILE A 67 -2.37 -11.10 29.47
C ILE A 67 -3.82 -10.62 29.31
N GLU A 68 -4.03 -9.30 29.23
CA GLU A 68 -5.35 -8.72 29.05
C GLU A 68 -5.96 -9.12 27.70
N TRP A 69 -5.20 -8.95 26.61
CA TRP A 69 -5.67 -9.31 25.27
C TRP A 69 -5.93 -10.82 25.13
N ARG A 70 -5.12 -11.67 25.78
CA ARG A 70 -5.40 -13.10 25.88
C ARG A 70 -6.74 -13.38 26.57
N SER A 71 -7.06 -12.65 27.64
CA SER A 71 -8.35 -12.75 28.34
C SER A 71 -9.51 -12.30 27.46
N GLN A 72 -9.35 -11.21 26.71
CA GLN A 72 -10.37 -10.69 25.79
C GLN A 72 -10.65 -11.64 24.61
N ILE A 73 -9.62 -12.30 24.07
CA ILE A 73 -9.81 -13.30 23.02
C ILE A 73 -10.53 -14.55 23.57
N LEU A 74 -10.18 -14.98 24.79
CA LEU A 74 -10.79 -16.15 25.43
C LEU A 74 -12.23 -15.90 25.91
N SER A 75 -12.65 -14.64 26.10
CA SER A 75 -14.03 -14.35 26.51
C SER A 75 -15.05 -14.69 25.41
N GLY A 76 -14.62 -14.73 24.15
CA GLY A 76 -15.49 -15.03 23.00
C GLY A 76 -16.60 -14.00 22.75
N THR A 77 -16.55 -12.84 23.42
CA THR A 77 -17.57 -11.79 23.35
C THR A 77 -17.33 -10.76 22.25
N LEU A 78 -16.18 -10.82 21.57
CA LEU A 78 -15.77 -9.84 20.57
C LEU A 78 -16.40 -10.16 19.20
N PRO A 79 -16.97 -9.15 18.50
CA PRO A 79 -17.32 -9.26 17.09
C PRO A 79 -16.14 -9.71 16.22
N GLN A 80 -16.41 -10.33 15.06
CA GLN A 80 -15.35 -10.82 14.17
C GLN A 80 -14.38 -9.73 13.71
N ASP A 81 -14.89 -8.52 13.43
CA ASP A 81 -14.08 -7.36 12.99
C ASP A 81 -13.12 -6.91 14.12
N GLU A 82 -13.62 -6.77 15.36
CA GLU A 82 -12.81 -6.42 16.53
C GLU A 82 -11.80 -7.51 16.89
N LEU A 83 -12.20 -8.78 16.78
CA LEU A 83 -11.31 -9.91 17.00
C LEU A 83 -10.17 -9.90 15.97
N LYS A 84 -10.44 -9.55 14.71
CA LYS A 84 -9.41 -9.45 13.66
C LYS A 84 -8.42 -8.33 13.96
N GLU A 85 -8.88 -7.16 14.40
CA GLU A 85 -7.98 -6.08 14.83
C GLU A 85 -7.17 -6.44 16.07
N LEU A 86 -7.80 -7.06 17.07
CA LEU A 86 -7.12 -7.47 18.29
C LEU A 86 -6.04 -8.51 18.00
N LYS A 87 -6.32 -9.49 17.13
CA LYS A 87 -5.32 -10.45 16.63
C LYS A 87 -4.10 -9.73 16.05
N LYS A 88 -4.32 -8.75 15.16
CA LYS A 88 -3.23 -7.95 14.56
C LYS A 88 -2.44 -7.15 15.59
N LYS A 89 -3.09 -6.59 16.62
CA LYS A 89 -2.42 -5.87 17.72
C LYS A 89 -1.56 -6.81 18.55
N VAL A 90 -2.09 -7.97 18.92
CA VAL A 90 -1.39 -8.99 19.71
C VAL A 90 -0.13 -9.46 18.98
N THR A 91 -0.27 -9.90 17.74
CA THR A 91 0.85 -10.41 16.93
C THR A 91 1.94 -9.37 16.78
N ALA A 92 1.56 -8.13 16.45
CA ALA A 92 2.51 -7.07 16.23
C ALA A 92 3.27 -6.64 17.51
N LYS A 93 2.63 -6.73 18.69
CA LYS A 93 3.28 -6.49 19.98
C LYS A 93 4.25 -7.62 20.34
N ILE A 94 3.90 -8.87 20.02
CA ILE A 94 4.79 -10.03 20.17
C ILE A 94 6.02 -9.87 19.30
N ASP A 95 5.85 -9.59 18.01
CA ASP A 95 6.97 -9.53 17.05
C ASP A 95 7.95 -8.40 17.42
N TYR A 96 7.39 -7.24 17.81
CA TYR A 96 8.17 -6.12 18.33
C TYR A 96 8.89 -6.46 19.65
N GLY A 97 8.20 -7.15 20.58
CA GLY A 97 8.78 -7.59 21.85
C GLY A 97 9.89 -8.62 21.70
N ASN A 98 9.74 -9.54 20.73
CA ASN A 98 10.79 -10.48 20.39
C ASN A 98 12.03 -9.76 19.88
N ARG A 99 11.87 -8.74 19.03
CA ARG A 99 13.00 -7.98 18.50
C ARG A 99 13.78 -7.23 19.59
N ILE A 100 13.11 -6.59 20.55
CA ILE A 100 13.80 -5.87 21.65
C ILE A 100 14.46 -6.82 22.66
N LEU A 101 14.05 -8.09 22.67
CA LEU A 101 14.59 -9.15 23.52
C LEU A 101 15.59 -10.03 22.77
N ASP A 102 15.96 -9.66 21.53
CA ASP A 102 16.84 -10.42 20.63
C ASP A 102 16.38 -11.88 20.42
N LEU A 103 15.05 -12.08 20.33
CA LEU A 103 14.39 -13.35 20.05
C LEU A 103 14.04 -13.50 18.56
N ASP A 104 13.68 -14.73 18.18
CA ASP A 104 13.37 -15.12 16.80
C ASP A 104 12.20 -14.30 16.22
N LEU A 105 12.37 -13.86 14.97
CA LEU A 105 11.34 -13.16 14.21
C LEU A 105 10.34 -14.18 13.65
N VAL A 106 9.06 -14.01 13.99
CA VAL A 106 7.97 -14.87 13.52
C VAL A 106 7.29 -14.22 12.33
N VAL A 107 7.08 -14.97 11.25
CA VAL A 107 6.40 -14.51 10.04
C VAL A 107 4.98 -15.04 9.94
N ARG A 108 4.07 -14.19 9.45
CA ARG A 108 2.62 -14.40 9.52
C ARG A 108 1.92 -14.17 8.19
N ASP A 109 0.76 -14.80 8.02
CA ASP A 109 -0.16 -14.55 6.90
C ASP A 109 -1.03 -13.29 7.10
N GLU A 110 -1.90 -12.97 6.14
CA GLU A 110 -2.80 -11.80 6.20
C GLU A 110 -3.83 -11.87 7.36
N ASP A 111 -4.11 -13.06 7.87
CA ASP A 111 -5.05 -13.32 8.96
C ASP A 111 -4.35 -13.40 10.34
N GLY A 112 -3.02 -13.24 10.37
CA GLY A 112 -2.19 -13.21 11.57
C GLY A 112 -1.73 -14.58 12.06
N ASN A 113 -1.94 -15.65 11.30
CA ASN A 113 -1.45 -16.98 11.65
C ASN A 113 0.02 -17.11 11.28
N ILE A 114 0.76 -17.92 12.03
CA ILE A 114 2.18 -18.21 11.74
C ILE A 114 2.26 -18.97 10.42
N LEU A 115 3.12 -18.50 9.50
CA LEU A 115 3.34 -19.19 8.23
C LEU A 115 4.02 -20.54 8.45
N ASP A 116 3.41 -21.61 7.94
CA ASP A 116 4.08 -22.91 7.91
C ASP A 116 5.08 -22.96 6.74
N PRO A 117 6.39 -23.12 7.00
CA PRO A 117 7.39 -23.24 5.93
C PRO A 117 7.14 -24.43 5.02
N GLU A 118 6.44 -25.50 5.45
CA GLU A 118 6.20 -26.68 4.60
C GLU A 118 5.12 -26.42 3.54
N GLN A 119 4.12 -25.60 3.85
CA GLN A 119 3.06 -25.20 2.92
C GLN A 119 3.39 -23.90 2.16
N THR A 120 4.26 -23.06 2.72
CA THR A 120 4.62 -21.76 2.13
C THR A 120 5.79 -21.90 1.16
N SER A 121 5.71 -21.20 0.01
CA SER A 121 6.82 -21.15 -0.94
C SER A 121 8.06 -20.49 -0.31
N THR A 122 9.26 -20.95 -0.67
CA THR A 122 10.51 -20.39 -0.13
C THR A 122 10.65 -18.88 -0.39
N ILE A 123 10.17 -18.40 -1.53
CA ILE A 123 10.24 -16.98 -1.90
C ILE A 123 9.20 -16.17 -1.13
N SER A 124 7.97 -16.67 -0.97
CA SER A 124 6.95 -16.03 -0.15
C SER A 124 7.40 -15.93 1.30
N LEU A 125 8.06 -16.97 1.82
CA LEU A 125 8.61 -16.97 3.17
C LEU A 125 9.73 -15.95 3.33
N PHE A 126 10.64 -15.84 2.36
CA PHE A 126 11.69 -14.82 2.33
C PHE A 126 11.09 -13.40 2.33
N ARG A 127 10.14 -13.11 1.45
CA ARG A 127 9.46 -11.81 1.41
C ARG A 127 8.71 -11.51 2.71
N ALA A 128 8.06 -12.51 3.31
CA ALA A 128 7.38 -12.33 4.58
C ALA A 128 8.36 -11.92 5.69
N HIS A 129 9.57 -12.50 5.72
CA HIS A 129 10.61 -12.09 6.66
C HIS A 129 11.13 -10.69 6.35
N GLU A 130 11.33 -10.34 5.08
CA GLU A 130 11.77 -9.01 4.69
C GLU A 130 10.77 -7.93 5.10
N ILE A 131 9.48 -8.16 4.82
CA ILE A 131 8.38 -7.27 5.20
C ILE A 131 8.29 -7.16 6.72
N ALA A 132 8.30 -8.29 7.45
CA ALA A 132 8.23 -8.30 8.91
C ALA A 132 9.43 -7.56 9.53
N SER A 133 10.64 -7.77 9.01
CA SER A 133 11.84 -7.09 9.47
C SER A 133 11.75 -5.58 9.26
N LYS A 134 11.34 -5.14 8.06
CA LYS A 134 11.12 -3.70 7.76
C LYS A 134 10.07 -3.07 8.66
N GLN A 135 8.92 -3.73 8.86
CA GLN A 135 7.85 -3.21 9.73
C GLN A 135 8.26 -3.08 11.20
N VAL A 136 9.10 -3.99 11.69
CA VAL A 136 9.62 -3.93 13.06
C VAL A 136 10.71 -2.86 13.18
N GLU A 137 11.57 -2.71 12.17
CA GLU A 137 12.61 -1.68 12.12
C GLU A 137 12.01 -0.27 12.02
N GLU A 138 11.02 -0.07 11.15
CA GLU A 138 10.23 1.16 11.07
C GLU A 138 9.64 1.51 12.43
N ARG A 139 9.05 0.54 13.13
CA ARG A 139 8.53 0.76 14.49
C ARG A 139 9.60 1.09 15.53
N LEU A 140 10.78 0.49 15.43
CA LEU A 140 11.90 0.83 16.31
C LEU A 140 12.43 2.25 16.05
N LEU A 141 12.43 2.68 14.79
CA LEU A 141 12.78 4.05 14.38
C LEU A 141 11.70 5.04 14.83
N GLU A 142 10.43 4.71 14.63
CA GLU A 142 9.27 5.45 15.14
C GLU A 142 9.35 5.59 16.66
N GLU A 143 9.78 4.56 17.38
CA GLU A 143 9.81 4.64 18.84
C GLU A 143 11.03 5.41 19.37
N LYS A 144 12.20 5.27 18.72
CA LYS A 144 13.37 6.12 18.97
C LYS A 144 13.05 7.59 18.70
N SER A 145 12.14 7.87 17.76
CA SER A 145 11.62 9.23 17.49
C SER A 145 10.41 9.61 18.38
N GLN A 146 9.64 8.65 18.91
CA GLN A 146 8.56 8.88 19.89
C GLN A 146 9.07 9.32 21.26
N LYS A 147 10.32 8.99 21.64
CA LYS A 147 11.00 9.64 22.78
C LYS A 147 11.16 11.17 22.61
N GLN A 148 10.87 11.70 21.42
CA GLN A 148 10.82 13.13 21.15
C GLN A 148 9.43 13.71 20.91
N ASN A 149 8.33 12.97 20.73
CA ASN A 149 6.98 13.58 20.60
C ASN A 149 5.83 12.57 20.75
N ILE A 150 4.93 12.81 21.72
CA ILE A 150 3.71 12.02 21.99
C ILE A 150 2.61 12.26 20.93
N ASP A 151 2.75 13.29 20.08
CA ASP A 151 1.76 13.66 19.06
C ASP A 151 1.70 12.73 17.82
N ILE A 152 2.70 11.85 17.62
CA ILE A 152 2.88 11.12 16.35
C ILE A 152 2.06 9.81 16.27
N ASN A 153 1.77 9.14 17.40
CA ASN A 153 1.00 7.88 17.37
C ASN A 153 -0.46 8.06 16.91
N ARG A 154 -1.02 9.27 17.11
CA ARG A 154 -2.30 9.66 16.49
C ARG A 154 -2.09 9.94 15.00
N GLN A 155 -1.04 10.68 14.63
CA GLN A 155 -0.67 10.91 13.22
C GLN A 155 -0.47 9.62 12.42
N ALA A 156 0.00 8.52 13.01
CA ALA A 156 0.14 7.23 12.32
C ALA A 156 -1.21 6.59 11.92
N LYS A 157 -2.25 6.68 12.76
CA LYS A 157 -3.62 6.29 12.39
C LYS A 157 -4.25 7.25 11.37
N PHE A 158 -3.96 8.55 11.49
CA PHE A 158 -4.37 9.58 10.53
C PHE A 158 -3.55 9.55 9.22
N ALA A 159 -2.39 8.88 9.17
CA ALA A 159 -1.59 8.70 7.97
C ALA A 159 -2.02 7.47 7.16
N ALA A 160 -2.58 6.44 7.83
CA ALA A 160 -3.05 5.22 7.18
C ALA A 160 -4.47 5.34 6.58
N THR A 161 -5.28 6.29 7.07
CA THR A 161 -6.67 6.47 6.59
C THR A 161 -6.71 7.55 5.50
N PRO A 162 -7.18 7.24 4.28
CA PRO A 162 -7.10 8.19 3.16
C PRO A 162 -8.24 9.21 3.08
N SER A 163 -9.26 9.08 3.93
CA SER A 163 -10.45 9.95 3.94
C SER A 163 -10.89 10.26 5.37
N PHE A 164 -11.31 11.49 5.59
CA PHE A 164 -11.79 12.01 6.86
C PHE A 164 -13.08 12.81 6.67
N ALA A 165 -13.85 12.91 7.73
CA ALA A 165 -15.00 13.80 7.77
C ALA A 165 -15.06 14.59 9.09
N LEU A 166 -15.48 15.85 9.01
CA LEU A 166 -15.77 16.67 10.19
C LEU A 166 -17.27 16.62 10.49
N PHE A 167 -17.64 16.01 11.59
CA PHE A 167 -18.99 16.05 12.13
C PHE A 167 -19.21 17.38 12.86
N VAL A 168 -20.32 18.04 12.54
CA VAL A 168 -20.73 19.32 13.11
C VAL A 168 -22.17 19.21 13.59
N ASN A 169 -22.41 19.55 14.84
CA ASN A 169 -23.75 19.61 15.41
C ASN A 169 -24.00 21.01 15.99
N LEU A 170 -24.93 21.73 15.38
CA LEU A 170 -25.34 23.07 15.77
C LEU A 170 -26.33 22.98 16.94
N LYS A 171 -25.90 23.42 18.13
CA LYS A 171 -26.71 23.35 19.35
C LYS A 171 -27.63 24.55 19.49
N ASN A 172 -27.13 25.76 19.22
CA ASN A 172 -27.90 26.98 19.42
C ASN A 172 -27.35 28.17 18.60
N VAL A 173 -28.23 29.12 18.26
CA VAL A 173 -27.90 30.39 17.60
C VAL A 173 -28.36 31.55 18.49
N VAL A 174 -27.42 32.28 19.08
CA VAL A 174 -27.66 33.35 20.07
C VAL A 174 -27.59 34.74 19.40
N CYS A 175 -28.23 34.89 18.24
CA CYS A 175 -28.22 36.14 17.46
C CYS A 175 -29.62 36.78 17.40
N LYS A 176 -29.73 38.08 17.70
CA LYS A 176 -30.98 38.84 17.56
C LYS A 176 -31.18 39.28 16.10
N ILE A 177 -31.69 38.38 15.26
CA ILE A 177 -31.86 38.64 13.82
C ILE A 177 -33.11 39.49 13.53
N GLY A 178 -34.25 39.19 14.18
CA GLY A 178 -35.51 39.94 14.03
C GLY A 178 -36.29 39.71 12.73
N GLU A 179 -35.72 38.96 11.78
CA GLU A 179 -36.35 38.51 10.53
C GLU A 179 -36.02 37.03 10.31
N ASP A 180 -36.62 36.42 9.29
CA ASP A 180 -36.19 35.09 8.83
C ASP A 180 -34.74 35.17 8.31
N ALA A 181 -33.97 34.09 8.43
CA ALA A 181 -32.59 34.05 7.98
C ALA A 181 -32.16 32.68 7.45
N GLU A 182 -31.07 32.70 6.71
CA GLU A 182 -30.34 31.54 6.20
C GLU A 182 -28.99 31.53 6.89
N VAL A 183 -28.68 30.43 7.57
CA VAL A 183 -27.40 30.17 8.24
C VAL A 183 -26.64 29.18 7.36
N LEU A 184 -25.57 29.67 6.73
CA LEU A 184 -24.72 28.92 5.80
C LEU A 184 -23.41 28.58 6.50
N MET A 185 -23.13 27.29 6.68
CA MET A 185 -21.93 26.80 7.36
C MET A 185 -21.00 26.08 6.38
N SER A 186 -19.72 26.43 6.32
CA SER A 186 -18.75 25.81 5.41
C SER A 186 -17.32 25.87 5.94
N LEU A 187 -16.46 25.01 5.39
CA LEU A 187 -15.02 25.03 5.62
C LEU A 187 -14.34 26.01 4.67
N TYR A 188 -13.40 26.80 5.18
CA TYR A 188 -12.74 27.88 4.46
C TYR A 188 -11.23 27.85 4.67
N ASP A 189 -10.49 28.03 3.59
CA ASP A 189 -9.04 28.24 3.59
C ASP A 189 -8.72 29.74 3.59
N PRO A 190 -8.17 30.30 4.68
CA PRO A 190 -7.81 31.71 4.77
C PRO A 190 -6.64 32.13 3.88
N LEU A 191 -5.72 31.22 3.55
CA LEU A 191 -4.52 31.52 2.75
C LEU A 191 -4.88 31.62 1.28
N GLU A 192 -5.66 30.66 0.77
CA GLU A 192 -6.16 30.69 -0.62
C GLU A 192 -7.37 31.60 -0.79
N SER A 193 -7.95 32.07 0.32
CA SER A 193 -9.19 32.82 0.39
C SER A 193 -10.39 32.13 -0.28
N LYS A 194 -10.47 30.79 -0.20
CA LYS A 194 -11.47 29.96 -0.88
C LYS A 194 -12.18 29.02 0.07
N PHE A 195 -13.45 28.73 -0.23
CA PHE A 195 -14.19 27.68 0.46
C PHE A 195 -13.71 26.29 0.02
N ILE A 196 -13.65 25.34 0.95
CA ILE A 196 -13.22 23.96 0.74
C ILE A 196 -14.44 23.04 0.56
N SER A 197 -15.57 23.34 1.21
CA SER A 197 -16.75 22.48 1.23
C SER A 197 -18.00 23.16 0.70
N GLU A 198 -19.02 22.35 0.40
CA GLU A 198 -20.39 22.82 0.25
C GLU A 198 -20.89 23.55 1.51
N ASN A 199 -21.85 24.46 1.33
CA ASN A 199 -22.55 25.10 2.44
C ASN A 199 -23.54 24.12 3.05
N TYR A 200 -23.57 23.98 4.38
CA TYR A 200 -24.71 23.40 5.10
C TYR A 200 -25.70 24.52 5.42
N LEU A 201 -26.92 24.43 4.87
CA LEU A 201 -27.93 25.48 4.96
C LEU A 201 -28.99 25.12 6.03
N VAL A 202 -29.16 26.02 6.99
CA VAL A 202 -30.23 25.97 7.99
C VAL A 202 -31.09 27.22 7.87
N ARG A 203 -32.40 27.04 7.62
CA ARG A 203 -33.37 28.14 7.58
C ARG A 203 -33.87 28.46 8.98
N TRP A 204 -33.60 29.68 9.43
CA TRP A 204 -33.98 30.21 10.72
C TRP A 204 -35.21 31.11 10.61
N SER A 205 -36.16 30.99 11.52
CA SER A 205 -37.36 31.84 11.54
C SER A 205 -37.15 33.10 12.38
N SER A 206 -37.94 34.13 12.09
CA SER A 206 -38.05 35.35 12.89
C SER A 206 -38.43 35.11 14.36
N SER A 207 -39.00 33.93 14.69
CA SER A 207 -39.32 33.52 16.06
C SER A 207 -38.11 33.02 16.87
N GLY A 208 -36.94 32.88 16.24
CA GLY A 208 -35.73 32.39 16.90
C GLY A 208 -35.58 30.87 16.91
N LEU A 209 -36.41 30.14 16.15
CA LEU A 209 -36.33 28.69 15.96
C LEU A 209 -36.09 28.33 14.49
N PRO A 210 -35.50 27.15 14.18
CA PRO A 210 -35.47 26.62 12.82
C PRO A 210 -36.88 26.59 12.19
N LYS A 211 -37.00 26.92 10.90
CA LYS A 211 -38.29 26.94 10.18
C LYS A 211 -38.90 25.54 10.02
N ASP A 212 -38.05 24.52 9.96
CA ASP A 212 -38.46 23.14 9.78
C ASP A 212 -38.48 22.44 11.16
N ILE A 213 -39.69 22.22 11.68
CA ILE A 213 -39.91 21.73 13.05
C ILE A 213 -39.39 20.30 13.22
N ASP A 214 -39.40 19.50 12.15
CA ASP A 214 -38.88 18.13 12.15
C ASP A 214 -37.35 18.08 12.32
N ARG A 215 -36.65 19.21 12.11
CA ARG A 215 -35.18 19.33 12.23
C ARG A 215 -34.70 19.89 13.57
N LEU A 216 -35.59 20.25 14.49
CA LEU A 216 -35.24 20.79 15.81
C LEU A 216 -34.31 19.87 16.62
N HIS A 217 -34.42 18.55 16.44
CA HIS A 217 -33.60 17.56 17.12
C HIS A 217 -32.41 17.07 16.30
N ASN A 218 -32.22 17.58 15.07
CA ASN A 218 -31.26 17.06 14.11
C ASN A 218 -30.57 18.15 13.26
N LEU A 219 -29.95 19.14 13.91
CA LEU A 219 -29.08 20.12 13.24
C LEU A 219 -27.63 19.59 13.11
N ARG A 220 -27.51 18.40 12.50
CA ARG A 220 -26.25 17.67 12.34
C ARG A 220 -25.85 17.64 10.87
N ALA A 221 -24.58 17.93 10.61
CA ALA A 221 -23.98 17.83 9.29
C ALA A 221 -22.61 17.15 9.35
N VAL A 222 -22.29 16.39 8.32
CA VAL A 222 -20.98 15.77 8.12
C VAL A 222 -20.34 16.41 6.90
N PHE A 223 -19.20 17.07 7.12
CA PHE A 223 -18.34 17.57 6.05
C PHE A 223 -17.40 16.43 5.63
N THR A 224 -17.66 15.77 4.51
CA THR A 224 -16.97 14.56 4.04
C THR A 224 -15.95 14.84 2.93
N ASP A 225 -15.18 13.83 2.56
CA ASP A 225 -14.23 13.80 1.44
C ASP A 225 -12.95 14.62 1.69
N LEU A 226 -12.60 14.83 2.96
CA LEU A 226 -11.36 15.52 3.36
C LEU A 226 -10.19 14.54 3.27
N GLY A 227 -9.16 14.87 2.50
CA GLY A 227 -7.98 14.02 2.30
C GLY A 227 -6.78 14.48 3.12
N SER A 228 -5.67 13.73 3.03
CA SER A 228 -4.41 14.02 3.70
C SER A 228 -3.85 15.41 3.36
N LYS A 229 -4.08 15.89 2.13
CA LYS A 229 -3.70 17.25 1.70
C LYS A 229 -4.46 18.33 2.45
N ASP A 230 -5.72 18.08 2.78
CA ASP A 230 -6.53 19.05 3.51
C ASP A 230 -6.12 19.09 4.97
N LEU A 231 -5.83 17.94 5.59
CA LEU A 231 -5.27 17.90 6.96
C LEU A 231 -3.89 18.57 7.06
N LYS A 232 -3.09 18.56 5.99
CA LYS A 232 -1.77 19.21 5.97
C LYS A 232 -1.83 20.73 5.73
N ARG A 233 -3.01 21.33 5.52
CA ARG A 233 -3.13 22.78 5.37
C ARG A 233 -2.70 23.48 6.65
N GLU A 234 -2.01 24.61 6.51
CA GLU A 234 -1.53 25.39 7.67
C GLU A 234 -2.68 25.92 8.53
N LYS A 235 -3.82 26.26 7.91
CA LYS A 235 -4.97 26.82 8.60
C LYS A 235 -6.29 26.47 7.92
N ILE A 236 -7.26 25.99 8.69
CA ILE A 236 -8.64 25.77 8.26
C ILE A 236 -9.59 26.47 9.22
N SER A 237 -10.47 27.29 8.67
CA SER A 237 -11.50 28.01 9.42
C SER A 237 -12.88 27.42 9.12
N PHE A 238 -13.69 27.25 10.17
CA PHE A 238 -15.12 27.01 10.05
C PHE A 238 -15.84 28.35 10.01
N VAL A 239 -16.56 28.61 8.92
CA VAL A 239 -17.22 29.89 8.65
C VAL A 239 -18.73 29.69 8.64
N CYS A 240 -19.43 30.56 9.36
CA CYS A 240 -20.87 30.65 9.39
C CYS A 240 -21.31 32.02 8.85
N GLN A 241 -21.91 32.06 7.66
CA GLN A 241 -22.49 33.26 7.07
C GLN A 241 -23.98 33.32 7.41
N ILE A 242 -24.46 34.45 7.92
CA ILE A 242 -25.88 34.68 8.19
C ILE A 242 -26.41 35.70 7.19
N VAL A 243 -27.42 35.29 6.43
CA VAL A 243 -28.14 36.10 5.44
C VAL A 243 -29.57 36.26 5.94
N ARG A 244 -30.04 37.50 6.14
CA ARG A 244 -31.43 37.76 6.52
C ARG A 244 -32.32 37.81 5.27
N VAL A 245 -33.55 37.33 5.40
CA VAL A 245 -34.55 37.26 4.35
C VAL A 245 -35.77 38.07 4.78
N GLY A 246 -35.92 39.27 4.21
CA GLY A 246 -36.86 40.25 4.73
C GLY A 246 -37.15 41.40 3.78
N ARG A 247 -37.38 42.59 4.35
CA ARG A 247 -37.75 43.81 3.58
C ARG A 247 -36.53 44.57 3.10
N MET A 248 -36.55 45.39 2.05
CA MET A 248 -35.31 46.10 1.63
C MET A 248 -34.80 47.10 2.69
N GLU A 249 -35.69 47.92 3.25
CA GLU A 249 -35.41 48.94 4.28
C GLU A 249 -35.98 48.50 5.64
N LEU A 250 -35.23 48.77 6.72
CA LEU A 250 -35.63 48.46 8.10
C LEU A 250 -36.42 49.59 8.79
N ARG A 251 -36.52 50.78 8.18
CA ARG A 251 -37.25 51.90 8.79
C ARG A 251 -38.76 51.73 8.54
N ASP A 252 -39.53 51.73 9.62
CA ASP A 252 -40.99 51.72 9.54
C ASP A 252 -41.51 53.06 8.98
N ASN A 253 -41.95 53.04 7.73
CA ASN A 253 -42.80 54.09 7.16
C ASN A 253 -44.23 53.54 7.10
N ASN A 254 -45.06 53.96 8.06
CA ASN A 254 -46.43 53.47 8.32
C ASN A 254 -47.46 53.67 7.18
N THR A 255 -47.05 54.05 5.97
CA THR A 255 -47.97 54.42 4.87
C THR A 255 -47.81 53.61 3.57
N ARG A 256 -46.82 52.70 3.45
CA ARG A 256 -46.58 51.97 2.18
C ARG A 256 -46.25 50.48 2.39
N LYS A 257 -46.80 49.60 1.54
CA LYS A 257 -46.41 48.18 1.48
C LYS A 257 -44.95 48.07 0.99
N LEU A 258 -44.09 47.53 1.85
CA LEU A 258 -42.68 47.31 1.59
C LEU A 258 -42.47 45.95 0.90
N THR A 259 -41.37 45.81 0.15
CA THR A 259 -40.96 44.52 -0.41
C THR A 259 -40.66 43.51 0.69
N SER A 260 -40.79 42.22 0.38
CA SER A 260 -40.50 41.11 1.31
C SER A 260 -39.78 39.96 0.58
N GLY A 261 -39.08 39.11 1.33
CA GLY A 261 -38.38 37.93 0.77
C GLY A 261 -37.04 38.25 0.10
N LEU A 262 -36.43 39.40 0.40
CA LEU A 262 -35.14 39.82 -0.15
C LEU A 262 -33.98 39.33 0.72
N ARG A 263 -33.00 38.66 0.11
CA ARG A 263 -31.79 38.15 0.77
C ARG A 263 -30.79 39.30 0.95
N ARG A 264 -30.35 39.55 2.18
CA ARG A 264 -29.43 40.65 2.54
C ARG A 264 -28.38 40.15 3.53
N PRO A 265 -27.14 40.68 3.51
CA PRO A 265 -26.11 40.25 4.44
C PRO A 265 -26.47 40.68 5.87
N PHE A 266 -26.22 39.81 6.87
CA PHE A 266 -26.43 40.13 8.28
C PHE A 266 -25.13 40.10 9.08
N GLY A 267 -24.30 39.06 8.88
CA GLY A 267 -22.98 38.98 9.51
C GLY A 267 -22.34 37.61 9.35
N VAL A 268 -21.19 37.44 10.00
CA VAL A 268 -20.35 36.25 9.88
C VAL A 268 -19.84 35.84 11.26
N ALA A 269 -19.78 34.54 11.50
CA ALA A 269 -19.07 33.93 12.63
C ALA A 269 -17.94 33.05 12.07
N VAL A 270 -16.73 33.14 12.63
CA VAL A 270 -15.58 32.35 12.17
C VAL A 270 -14.85 31.74 13.36
N MET A 271 -14.46 30.48 13.24
CA MET A 271 -13.66 29.75 14.23
C MET A 271 -12.49 29.05 13.53
N ASP A 272 -11.31 29.09 14.12
CA ASP A 272 -10.19 28.25 13.70
C ASP A 272 -10.42 26.81 14.18
N VAL A 273 -10.44 25.86 13.25
CA VAL A 273 -10.67 24.43 13.54
C VAL A 273 -9.46 23.58 13.22
N THR A 274 -8.31 24.19 12.95
CA THR A 274 -7.07 23.52 12.52
C THR A 274 -6.63 22.46 13.53
N ASP A 275 -6.64 22.76 14.83
CA ASP A 275 -6.22 21.80 15.87
C ASP A 275 -7.21 20.63 16.05
N ILE A 276 -8.50 20.84 15.75
CA ILE A 276 -9.54 19.80 15.79
C ILE A 276 -9.37 18.87 14.58
N ILE A 277 -9.17 19.45 13.39
CA ILE A 277 -8.95 18.69 12.15
C ILE A 277 -7.60 17.95 12.18
N ASN A 278 -6.60 18.47 12.90
CA ASN A 278 -5.32 17.79 13.12
C ASN A 278 -5.37 16.74 14.25
N GLY A 279 -6.52 16.53 14.90
CA GLY A 279 -6.69 15.52 15.94
C GLY A 279 -5.95 15.83 17.26
N LYS A 280 -5.53 17.08 17.47
CA LYS A 280 -4.86 17.53 18.72
C LYS A 280 -5.84 17.73 19.87
N VAL A 281 -7.11 18.03 19.56
CA VAL A 281 -8.19 18.24 20.53
C VAL A 281 -9.27 17.19 20.27
N ASP A 282 -9.54 16.34 21.25
CA ASP A 282 -10.50 15.24 21.17
C ASP A 282 -11.33 15.21 22.45
N ASP A 283 -12.38 16.02 22.47
CA ASP A 283 -13.33 16.11 23.58
C ASP A 283 -14.74 16.14 22.99
N GLU A 284 -15.43 15.00 23.07
CA GLU A 284 -16.68 14.72 22.34
C GLU A 284 -17.84 15.65 22.73
N ASP A 285 -17.82 16.18 23.96
CA ASP A 285 -18.89 17.00 24.53
C ASP A 285 -18.54 18.49 24.63
N LYS A 286 -17.34 18.88 24.18
CA LYS A 286 -16.90 20.27 24.27
C LYS A 286 -17.71 21.16 23.34
N GLN A 287 -18.55 22.00 23.93
CA GLN A 287 -19.29 23.02 23.19
C GLN A 287 -18.37 24.20 22.87
N HIS A 288 -18.29 24.56 21.60
CA HIS A 288 -17.53 25.70 21.12
C HIS A 288 -18.48 26.87 20.84
N PHE A 289 -18.16 28.04 21.42
CA PHE A 289 -18.86 29.28 21.13
C PHE A 289 -18.12 30.03 20.02
N ILE A 290 -18.79 30.24 18.88
CA ILE A 290 -18.27 30.98 17.75
C ILE A 290 -18.81 32.42 17.82
N PRO A 291 -17.94 33.42 18.03
CA PRO A 291 -18.37 34.81 18.16
C PRO A 291 -18.93 35.33 16.83
N PHE A 292 -20.09 36.00 16.91
CA PHE A 292 -20.72 36.60 15.74
C PHE A 292 -20.26 38.06 15.54
N GLN A 293 -19.85 38.39 14.32
CA GLN A 293 -19.54 39.74 13.89
C GLN A 293 -20.62 40.26 12.92
N PRO A 294 -21.43 41.26 13.32
CA PRO A 294 -22.38 41.89 12.42
C PRO A 294 -21.65 42.70 11.35
N VAL A 295 -22.28 42.83 10.17
CA VAL A 295 -21.82 43.74 9.12
C VAL A 295 -22.01 45.20 9.59
N ALA A 296 -20.92 45.99 9.62
CA ALA A 296 -20.90 47.33 10.22
C ALA A 296 -21.63 48.40 9.39
N GLY A 297 -21.74 48.21 8.06
CA GLY A 297 -22.51 49.06 7.16
C GLY A 297 -23.09 48.28 5.98
N GLU A 298 -24.18 48.76 5.37
CA GLU A 298 -24.89 48.06 4.28
C GLU A 298 -24.06 47.85 2.99
N ASN A 299 -22.86 48.43 2.92
CA ASN A 299 -21.91 48.34 1.81
C ASN A 299 -20.75 47.34 2.07
N ASP A 300 -20.62 46.78 3.27
CA ASP A 300 -19.56 45.79 3.58
C ASP A 300 -19.94 44.40 3.03
N PHE A 301 -19.01 43.72 2.37
CA PHE A 301 -19.20 42.38 1.81
C PHE A 301 -18.90 41.28 2.83
N LEU A 302 -19.66 40.17 2.80
CA LEU A 302 -19.47 39.04 3.72
C LEU A 302 -18.03 38.49 3.67
N GLN A 303 -17.45 38.39 2.47
CA GLN A 303 -16.07 37.93 2.28
C GLN A 303 -15.04 38.84 2.98
N THR A 304 -15.26 40.16 2.94
CA THR A 304 -14.38 41.12 3.62
C THR A 304 -14.51 41.02 5.13
N VAL A 305 -15.71 40.76 5.65
CA VAL A 305 -15.94 40.53 7.08
C VAL A 305 -15.27 39.24 7.55
N ILE A 306 -15.35 38.14 6.77
CA ILE A 306 -14.62 36.88 7.06
C ILE A 306 -13.13 37.17 7.27
N ASN A 307 -12.50 37.84 6.31
CA ASN A 307 -11.07 38.11 6.36
C ASN A 307 -10.69 39.07 7.50
N LYS A 308 -11.54 40.06 7.79
CA LYS A 308 -11.36 40.96 8.95
C LYS A 308 -11.43 40.19 10.27
N VAL A 309 -12.38 39.27 10.44
CA VAL A 309 -12.52 38.44 11.65
C VAL A 309 -11.33 37.49 11.81
N ILE A 310 -10.84 36.89 10.73
CA ILE A 310 -9.67 36.00 10.79
C ILE A 310 -8.41 36.77 11.18
N ALA A 311 -8.27 38.03 10.74
CA ALA A 311 -7.14 38.89 11.10
C ALA A 311 -7.26 39.48 12.52
N ALA A 312 -8.48 39.82 12.96
CA ALA A 312 -8.77 40.32 14.29
C ALA A 312 -8.90 39.15 15.27
N LYS A 313 -7.80 38.77 15.91
CA LYS A 313 -7.73 37.64 16.86
C LYS A 313 -8.84 37.61 17.93
N GLU A 314 -9.46 38.74 18.25
CA GLU A 314 -10.63 38.83 19.14
C GLU A 314 -11.74 39.67 18.51
N VAL A 315 -12.99 39.19 18.65
CA VAL A 315 -14.21 39.83 18.13
C VAL A 315 -15.04 40.34 19.31
N ASN A 316 -15.42 41.63 19.31
CA ASN A 316 -16.34 42.17 20.33
C ASN A 316 -17.79 41.75 20.02
N HIS A 317 -18.15 40.54 20.43
CA HIS A 317 -19.40 39.89 20.05
C HIS A 317 -20.60 40.23 20.96
N LYS A 318 -20.40 40.95 22.08
CA LYS A 318 -21.47 41.35 23.03
C LYS A 318 -22.42 40.20 23.42
N GLY A 319 -21.90 38.98 23.54
CA GLY A 319 -22.68 37.77 23.85
C GLY A 319 -23.45 37.14 22.67
N GLN A 320 -23.32 37.65 21.44
CA GLN A 320 -23.94 37.07 20.24
C GLN A 320 -23.00 36.06 19.57
N GLY A 321 -23.53 34.92 19.14
CA GLY A 321 -22.72 33.85 18.55
C GLY A 321 -23.48 32.56 18.31
N LEU A 322 -22.75 31.51 17.92
CA LEU A 322 -23.29 30.18 17.68
C LEU A 322 -22.61 29.16 18.59
N TRP A 323 -23.39 28.20 19.09
CA TRP A 323 -22.87 27.05 19.84
C TRP A 323 -22.84 25.82 18.94
N VAL A 324 -21.64 25.28 18.72
CA VAL A 324 -21.43 24.08 17.91
C VAL A 324 -20.61 23.05 18.66
N THR A 325 -20.79 21.79 18.27
CA THR A 325 -19.93 20.66 18.68
C THR A 325 -19.29 20.10 17.41
N LEU A 326 -17.98 19.88 17.44
CA LEU A 326 -17.15 19.52 16.29
C LEU A 326 -16.38 18.25 16.62
N LYS A 327 -16.40 17.25 15.74
CA LYS A 327 -15.63 16.00 15.91
C LYS A 327 -15.09 15.50 14.58
N LEU A 328 -13.81 15.16 14.52
CA LEU A 328 -13.20 14.53 13.36
C LEU A 328 -13.46 13.02 13.39
N LEU A 329 -13.97 12.46 12.30
CA LEU A 329 -14.28 11.05 12.13
C LEU A 329 -13.42 10.48 10.97
N PRO A 330 -12.67 9.39 11.20
CA PRO A 330 -11.92 8.72 10.14
C PRO A 330 -12.86 7.90 9.25
N GLY A 331 -12.57 7.85 7.94
CA GLY A 331 -13.26 7.02 6.97
C GLY A 331 -14.13 7.79 5.97
N ASP A 332 -14.69 7.06 5.02
CA ASP A 332 -15.73 7.58 4.10
C ASP A 332 -17.11 7.61 4.76
N ILE A 333 -18.10 8.21 4.10
CA ILE A 333 -19.47 8.32 4.65
C ILE A 333 -20.13 6.95 4.92
N HIS A 334 -19.77 5.90 4.18
CA HIS A 334 -20.33 4.56 4.37
C HIS A 334 -19.71 3.87 5.60
N GLN A 335 -18.40 4.00 5.78
CA GLN A 335 -17.66 3.54 6.94
C GLN A 335 -18.11 4.28 8.21
N ILE A 336 -18.18 5.61 8.16
CA ILE A 336 -18.59 6.44 9.30
C ILE A 336 -20.01 6.09 9.76
N ARG A 337 -20.94 5.83 8.84
CA ARG A 337 -22.30 5.39 9.19
C ARG A 337 -22.33 3.99 9.82
N LYS A 338 -21.37 3.12 9.52
CA LYS A 338 -21.25 1.78 10.11
C LYS A 338 -20.58 1.84 11.49
N GLU A 339 -19.52 2.62 11.64
CA GLU A 339 -18.70 2.71 12.85
C GLU A 339 -19.26 3.68 13.90
N PHE A 340 -19.90 4.77 13.46
CA PHE A 340 -20.46 5.82 14.33
C PHE A 340 -21.97 6.06 14.11
N PRO A 341 -22.82 5.02 14.17
CA PRO A 341 -24.26 5.15 13.88
C PRO A 341 -25.02 6.06 14.86
N HIS A 342 -24.47 6.28 16.05
CA HIS A 342 -25.04 7.17 17.07
C HIS A 342 -24.82 8.66 16.75
N LEU A 343 -23.77 8.99 15.98
CA LEU A 343 -23.48 10.35 15.54
C LEU A 343 -24.09 10.64 14.17
N VAL A 344 -23.86 9.72 13.22
CA VAL A 344 -24.20 9.88 11.80
C VAL A 344 -25.20 8.81 11.39
N ASP A 345 -26.44 9.24 11.18
CA ASP A 345 -27.50 8.40 10.66
C ASP A 345 -27.79 8.70 9.17
N ARG A 346 -28.90 8.17 8.64
CA ARG A 346 -29.32 8.45 7.25
C ARG A 346 -29.91 9.84 7.07
N SER A 347 -30.40 10.47 8.13
CA SER A 347 -31.06 11.79 8.08
C SER A 347 -30.07 12.96 8.26
N THR A 348 -28.85 12.67 8.73
CA THR A 348 -27.75 13.62 8.87
C THR A 348 -27.36 14.19 7.51
N ALA A 349 -27.29 15.53 7.43
CA ALA A 349 -26.91 16.22 6.20
C ALA A 349 -25.45 15.94 5.83
N VAL A 350 -25.16 15.73 4.53
CA VAL A 350 -23.81 15.44 4.04
C VAL A 350 -23.37 16.60 3.16
N ALA A 351 -22.41 17.39 3.65
CA ALA A 351 -21.75 18.45 2.90
C ALA A 351 -20.46 17.89 2.32
N ARG A 352 -20.36 17.75 1.00
CA ARG A 352 -19.15 17.23 0.36
C ARG A 352 -18.09 18.32 0.21
N LYS A 353 -16.82 17.91 0.14
CA LYS A 353 -15.73 18.75 -0.34
C LYS A 353 -16.01 19.20 -1.78
N MET A 354 -15.74 20.47 -2.08
CA MET A 354 -15.73 20.98 -3.46
C MET A 354 -14.44 20.51 -4.12
N GLY A 355 -14.56 19.69 -5.17
CA GLY A 355 -13.46 18.90 -5.71
C GLY A 355 -13.56 17.43 -5.33
N PHE A 356 -12.60 16.63 -5.77
CA PHE A 356 -12.60 15.19 -5.53
C PHE A 356 -11.98 14.82 -4.16
N PRO A 357 -12.46 13.71 -3.56
CA PRO A 357 -11.71 13.03 -2.50
C PRO A 357 -10.33 12.59 -3.01
N GLU A 358 -9.42 12.26 -2.08
CA GLU A 358 -8.09 11.77 -2.43
C GLU A 358 -8.12 10.43 -3.16
N ILE A 359 -9.09 9.57 -2.83
CA ILE A 359 -9.35 8.31 -3.52
C ILE A 359 -10.75 8.34 -4.12
N ILE A 360 -10.86 7.94 -5.38
CA ILE A 360 -12.14 7.70 -6.07
C ILE A 360 -12.24 6.19 -6.32
N MET A 361 -13.22 5.52 -5.73
CA MET A 361 -13.37 4.08 -5.91
C MET A 361 -14.00 3.75 -7.27
N PRO A 362 -13.68 2.59 -7.89
CA PRO A 362 -14.32 2.19 -9.14
C PRO A 362 -15.84 2.04 -8.92
N GLY A 363 -16.63 2.64 -9.81
CA GLY A 363 -18.10 2.69 -9.71
C GLY A 363 -18.67 3.96 -9.06
N ASP A 364 -17.86 4.81 -8.44
CA ASP A 364 -18.34 6.09 -7.87
C ASP A 364 -18.67 7.09 -8.98
N VAL A 365 -19.96 7.36 -9.17
CA VAL A 365 -20.45 8.35 -10.15
C VAL A 365 -20.70 9.68 -9.45
N ARG A 366 -19.96 10.72 -9.85
CA ARG A 366 -20.16 12.09 -9.38
C ARG A 366 -20.24 13.02 -10.59
N ASN A 367 -21.20 13.96 -10.56
CA ASN A 367 -21.38 14.97 -11.60
C ASN A 367 -21.93 16.26 -11.00
N ASP A 368 -21.11 16.91 -10.16
CA ASP A 368 -21.47 18.15 -9.48
C ASP A 368 -20.78 19.34 -10.16
N ILE A 369 -21.53 20.39 -10.50
CA ILE A 369 -20.98 21.62 -11.07
C ILE A 369 -21.16 22.73 -10.04
N TYR A 370 -20.07 23.19 -9.42
CA TYR A 370 -20.12 24.32 -8.50
C TYR A 370 -20.03 25.62 -9.29
N VAL A 371 -21.00 26.51 -9.08
CA VAL A 371 -21.08 27.82 -9.73
C VAL A 371 -21.03 28.88 -8.65
N THR A 372 -20.00 29.71 -8.70
CA THR A 372 -19.79 30.82 -7.78
C THR A 372 -20.08 32.14 -8.48
N LEU A 373 -21.00 32.93 -7.93
CA LEU A 373 -21.23 34.31 -8.33
C LEU A 373 -20.12 35.16 -7.69
N VAL A 374 -19.16 35.65 -8.47
CA VAL A 374 -17.99 36.36 -7.92
C VAL A 374 -18.34 37.83 -7.70
N GLN A 375 -18.48 38.59 -8.79
CA GLN A 375 -18.71 40.02 -8.76
C GLN A 375 -19.35 40.53 -10.05
N GLY A 376 -19.83 41.77 -10.02
CA GLY A 376 -20.24 42.50 -11.23
C GLY A 376 -20.05 44.00 -11.08
N ASP A 377 -20.07 44.73 -12.19
CA ASP A 377 -20.07 46.20 -12.26
C ASP A 377 -21.24 46.64 -13.14
N PHE A 378 -22.20 47.34 -12.54
CA PHE A 378 -23.42 47.77 -13.24
C PHE A 378 -23.57 49.27 -13.22
N ASP A 379 -23.75 49.88 -14.40
CA ASP A 379 -23.99 51.30 -14.48
C ASP A 379 -25.37 51.69 -13.93
N LYS A 380 -25.41 52.88 -13.32
CA LYS A 380 -26.64 53.49 -12.77
C LYS A 380 -27.71 53.76 -13.83
N GLY A 381 -27.33 53.82 -15.11
CA GLY A 381 -28.24 54.13 -16.22
C GLY A 381 -28.89 55.51 -16.03
N SER A 382 -30.22 55.56 -16.11
CA SER A 382 -31.02 56.77 -15.91
C SER A 382 -31.36 57.08 -14.44
N LYS A 383 -30.93 56.26 -13.48
CA LYS A 383 -31.20 56.48 -12.04
C LYS A 383 -30.16 57.41 -11.39
N THR A 384 -30.59 58.13 -10.37
CA THR A 384 -29.73 59.02 -9.56
C THR A 384 -28.80 58.23 -8.63
N THR A 385 -29.27 57.09 -8.10
CA THR A 385 -28.51 56.16 -7.26
C THR A 385 -28.19 54.86 -8.00
N ALA A 386 -27.21 54.10 -7.51
CA ALA A 386 -26.87 52.79 -8.06
C ALA A 386 -28.03 51.79 -7.88
N LYS A 387 -28.09 50.78 -8.75
CA LYS A 387 -29.13 49.75 -8.72
C LYS A 387 -28.86 48.76 -7.59
N ASN A 388 -29.90 48.36 -6.86
CA ASN A 388 -29.88 47.16 -6.02
C ASN A 388 -30.00 45.93 -6.94
N VAL A 389 -28.90 45.27 -7.26
CA VAL A 389 -28.87 44.18 -8.25
C VAL A 389 -29.15 42.84 -7.59
N GLU A 390 -30.14 42.12 -8.10
CA GLU A 390 -30.41 40.71 -7.80
C GLU A 390 -30.05 39.88 -9.04
N VAL A 391 -29.19 38.88 -8.86
CA VAL A 391 -28.85 37.90 -9.90
C VAL A 391 -29.72 36.68 -9.69
N THR A 392 -30.43 36.28 -10.74
CA THR A 392 -31.20 35.05 -10.75
C THR A 392 -30.49 34.02 -11.63
N VAL A 393 -30.12 32.87 -11.05
CA VAL A 393 -29.45 31.75 -11.71
C VAL A 393 -30.49 30.67 -12.01
N SER A 394 -30.49 30.16 -13.23
CA SER A 394 -31.37 29.07 -13.66
C SER A 394 -30.69 28.23 -14.74
N VAL A 395 -31.02 26.95 -14.81
CA VAL A 395 -30.50 26.03 -15.82
C VAL A 395 -31.55 25.82 -16.91
N TYR A 396 -31.13 25.93 -18.15
CA TYR A 396 -31.99 25.75 -19.33
C TYR A 396 -31.36 24.75 -20.29
N ASP A 397 -32.19 24.11 -21.11
CA ASP A 397 -31.76 23.30 -22.24
C ASP A 397 -31.66 24.14 -23.54
N GLU A 398 -31.18 23.51 -24.62
CA GLU A 398 -31.00 24.10 -25.95
C GLU A 398 -32.30 24.67 -26.55
N ASP A 399 -33.46 24.11 -26.17
CA ASP A 399 -34.79 24.54 -26.60
C ASP A 399 -35.35 25.70 -25.74
N GLY A 400 -34.64 26.10 -24.68
CA GLY A 400 -35.06 27.17 -23.77
C GLY A 400 -36.07 26.73 -22.72
N LYS A 401 -36.23 25.43 -22.49
CA LYS A 401 -36.99 24.88 -21.36
C LYS A 401 -36.11 24.80 -20.11
N ARG A 402 -36.69 25.14 -18.97
CA ARG A 402 -35.99 25.16 -17.68
C ARG A 402 -35.88 23.75 -17.12
N LEU A 403 -34.70 23.38 -16.63
CA LEU A 403 -34.50 22.18 -15.83
C LEU A 403 -34.92 22.47 -14.39
N GLU A 404 -35.89 21.70 -13.90
CA GLU A 404 -36.46 21.88 -12.57
C GLU A 404 -35.68 21.10 -11.51
N SER A 405 -35.54 21.68 -10.31
CA SER A 405 -34.93 21.00 -9.15
C SER A 405 -33.49 20.49 -9.36
N VAL A 406 -32.64 21.28 -10.03
CA VAL A 406 -31.23 20.92 -10.31
C VAL A 406 -30.21 21.77 -9.55
N ILE A 407 -30.63 22.84 -8.87
CA ILE A 407 -29.76 23.74 -8.12
C ILE A 407 -29.86 23.45 -6.63
N PHE A 408 -28.74 23.28 -5.96
CA PHE A 408 -28.61 23.04 -4.53
C PHE A 408 -27.82 24.20 -3.90
N PRO A 409 -28.48 25.12 -3.18
CA PRO A 409 -27.82 26.23 -2.48
C PRO A 409 -26.83 25.77 -1.40
N GLY A 410 -27.12 24.61 -0.81
CA GLY A 410 -26.32 23.96 0.21
C GLY A 410 -26.83 22.57 0.53
N ALA A 411 -26.02 21.79 1.22
CA ALA A 411 -26.38 20.52 1.83
C ALA A 411 -27.47 20.73 2.90
N GLY A 412 -28.38 19.77 2.98
CA GLY A 412 -29.49 19.78 3.93
C GLY A 412 -30.76 20.44 3.41
N ASP A 413 -30.75 21.25 2.35
CA ASP A 413 -32.00 21.81 1.78
C ASP A 413 -32.43 21.06 0.52
N GLU A 414 -33.68 21.24 0.10
CA GLU A 414 -34.21 20.64 -1.13
C GLU A 414 -33.65 21.33 -2.38
N ALA A 415 -33.65 20.59 -3.50
CA ALA A 415 -33.24 21.13 -4.78
C ALA A 415 -34.24 22.19 -5.28
N ILE A 416 -33.73 23.26 -5.87
CA ILE A 416 -34.52 24.37 -6.41
C ILE A 416 -34.24 24.56 -7.90
N SER A 417 -35.15 25.22 -8.59
CA SER A 417 -35.03 25.52 -10.04
C SER A 417 -34.46 26.91 -10.32
N GLU A 418 -34.51 27.81 -9.34
CA GLU A 418 -34.11 29.20 -9.46
C GLU A 418 -33.42 29.67 -8.18
N TYR A 419 -32.16 30.07 -8.29
CA TYR A 419 -31.41 30.67 -7.18
C TYR A 419 -31.33 32.19 -7.32
N LYS A 420 -31.53 32.91 -6.22
CA LYS A 420 -31.46 34.39 -6.18
C LYS A 420 -30.34 34.85 -5.27
N SER A 421 -29.47 35.72 -5.74
CA SER A 421 -28.34 36.22 -4.97
C SER A 421 -28.74 37.12 -3.80
N VAL A 422 -27.81 37.36 -2.89
CA VAL A 422 -27.87 38.46 -1.92
C VAL A 422 -27.87 39.80 -2.65
N ILE A 423 -28.59 40.76 -2.09
CA ILE A 423 -28.72 42.12 -2.63
C ILE A 423 -27.96 43.08 -1.73
N TYR A 424 -26.97 43.75 -2.31
CA TYR A 424 -26.24 44.83 -1.65
C TYR A 424 -26.90 46.18 -1.97
N TYR A 425 -27.18 46.97 -0.94
CA TYR A 425 -27.95 48.21 -1.07
C TYR A 425 -27.13 49.30 -1.76
N GLN A 426 -27.58 49.75 -2.94
CA GLN A 426 -26.97 50.83 -3.73
C GLN A 426 -25.46 50.67 -4.01
N VAL A 427 -24.98 49.43 -4.16
CA VAL A 427 -23.59 49.15 -4.49
C VAL A 427 -23.43 48.97 -6.00
N LYS A 428 -22.59 49.81 -6.62
CA LYS A 428 -22.29 49.74 -8.08
C LYS A 428 -21.56 48.44 -8.46
N GLN A 429 -20.66 47.99 -7.60
CA GLN A 429 -19.83 46.80 -7.81
C GLN A 429 -20.12 45.72 -6.75
N PRO A 430 -21.25 44.98 -6.85
CA PRO A 430 -21.57 43.90 -5.92
C PRO A 430 -20.50 42.80 -5.98
N ARG A 431 -20.11 42.31 -4.80
CA ARG A 431 -19.25 41.13 -4.64
C ARG A 431 -20.02 40.07 -3.86
N TRP A 432 -20.58 39.10 -4.57
CA TRP A 432 -21.45 38.08 -3.96
C TRP A 432 -20.64 37.01 -3.26
N PHE A 433 -19.67 36.41 -3.97
CA PHE A 433 -18.94 35.21 -3.54
C PHE A 433 -19.89 34.11 -3.02
N GLU A 434 -21.01 33.92 -3.72
CA GLU A 434 -22.01 32.90 -3.39
C GLU A 434 -21.84 31.68 -4.29
N THR A 435 -21.54 30.53 -3.68
CA THR A 435 -21.39 29.26 -4.39
C THR A 435 -22.65 28.42 -4.26
N VAL A 436 -23.15 27.92 -5.38
CA VAL A 436 -24.25 26.96 -5.47
C VAL A 436 -23.82 25.74 -6.25
N LYS A 437 -24.34 24.56 -5.89
CA LYS A 437 -24.13 23.32 -6.63
C LYS A 437 -25.21 23.16 -7.68
N VAL A 438 -24.84 22.81 -8.90
CA VAL A 438 -25.75 22.46 -9.99
C VAL A 438 -25.50 20.99 -10.33
N ALA A 439 -26.50 20.14 -10.07
CA ALA A 439 -26.43 18.70 -10.31
C ALA A 439 -27.41 18.33 -11.43
N ILE A 440 -26.87 18.07 -12.61
CA ILE A 440 -27.61 17.75 -13.83
C ILE A 440 -27.30 16.30 -14.22
N PRO A 441 -28.28 15.49 -14.64
CA PRO A 441 -28.02 14.19 -15.23
C PRO A 441 -26.98 14.27 -16.35
N ILE A 442 -26.03 13.33 -16.37
CA ILE A 442 -24.86 13.38 -17.28
C ILE A 442 -25.29 13.48 -18.76
N GLU A 443 -26.40 12.83 -19.10
CA GLU A 443 -26.99 12.83 -20.44
C GLU A 443 -27.51 14.20 -20.90
N ASP A 444 -27.91 15.07 -19.98
CA ASP A 444 -28.48 16.38 -20.28
C ASP A 444 -27.43 17.52 -20.25
N VAL A 445 -26.21 17.25 -19.75
CA VAL A 445 -25.16 18.28 -19.62
C VAL A 445 -24.77 18.87 -20.98
N ASN A 446 -24.73 18.05 -22.03
CA ASN A 446 -24.32 18.47 -23.37
C ASN A 446 -25.24 19.52 -24.01
N ARG A 447 -26.53 19.49 -23.65
CA ARG A 447 -27.59 20.37 -24.16
C ARG A 447 -28.00 21.46 -23.18
N SER A 448 -27.31 21.56 -22.04
CA SER A 448 -27.66 22.49 -20.96
C SER A 448 -26.75 23.71 -20.90
N HIS A 449 -27.31 24.83 -20.44
CA HIS A 449 -26.57 26.06 -20.15
C HIS A 449 -27.10 26.76 -18.90
N LEU A 450 -26.24 27.56 -18.29
CA LEU A 450 -26.59 28.42 -17.17
C LEU A 450 -27.03 29.78 -17.70
N ARG A 451 -28.17 30.27 -17.20
CA ARG A 451 -28.71 31.58 -17.50
C ARG A 451 -28.71 32.45 -16.26
N PHE A 452 -28.14 33.64 -16.39
CA PHE A 452 -28.06 34.66 -15.35
C PHE A 452 -28.89 35.85 -15.78
N THR A 453 -29.91 36.21 -15.01
CA THR A 453 -30.73 37.39 -15.29
C THR A 453 -30.56 38.43 -14.18
N PHE A 454 -30.50 39.70 -14.58
CA PHE A 454 -30.27 40.81 -13.65
C PHE A 454 -31.54 41.63 -13.50
N ARG A 455 -32.00 41.78 -12.25
CA ARG A 455 -33.16 42.59 -11.89
C ARG A 455 -32.77 43.65 -10.87
N HIS A 456 -33.40 44.83 -10.94
CA HIS A 456 -33.31 45.83 -9.88
C HIS A 456 -34.40 45.58 -8.84
N ARG A 457 -34.04 45.59 -7.56
CA ARG A 457 -35.00 45.43 -6.45
C ARG A 457 -35.27 46.76 -5.75
N SER A 458 -36.54 47.13 -5.61
CA SER A 458 -36.95 48.39 -4.99
C SER A 458 -37.36 48.20 -3.52
N SER A 459 -37.30 49.27 -2.72
CA SER A 459 -37.84 49.25 -1.34
C SER A 459 -39.38 49.22 -1.31
N GLN A 460 -40.03 49.68 -2.38
CA GLN A 460 -41.50 49.72 -2.50
C GLN A 460 -42.02 48.54 -3.33
N ASP A 461 -42.99 47.80 -2.81
CA ASP A 461 -43.51 46.58 -3.44
C ASP A 461 -44.15 46.82 -4.81
N SER A 462 -44.91 47.91 -4.98
CA SER A 462 -45.54 48.25 -6.26
C SER A 462 -44.53 48.58 -7.35
N LYS A 463 -43.46 49.32 -7.00
CA LYS A 463 -42.37 49.68 -7.91
C LYS A 463 -41.52 48.45 -8.25
N ASP A 464 -41.24 47.62 -7.26
CA ASP A 464 -40.46 46.39 -7.42
C ASP A 464 -41.11 45.40 -8.38
N LYS A 465 -42.42 45.18 -8.25
CA LYS A 465 -43.19 44.31 -9.16
C LYS A 465 -43.22 44.81 -10.61
N SER A 466 -43.00 46.11 -10.83
CA SER A 466 -42.93 46.70 -12.18
C SER A 466 -41.54 46.63 -12.82
N GLU A 467 -40.49 46.33 -12.05
CA GLU A 467 -39.11 46.24 -12.55
C GLU A 467 -38.91 44.94 -13.34
N LYS A 468 -38.62 45.09 -14.63
CA LYS A 468 -38.32 43.98 -15.54
C LYS A 468 -36.83 43.62 -15.49
N ILE A 469 -36.50 42.46 -16.05
CA ILE A 469 -35.11 42.06 -16.29
C ILE A 469 -34.46 43.09 -17.21
N PHE A 470 -33.31 43.64 -16.81
CA PHE A 470 -32.63 44.69 -17.58
C PHE A 470 -31.39 44.19 -18.32
N ALA A 471 -30.88 43.01 -17.98
CA ALA A 471 -29.74 42.39 -18.64
C ALA A 471 -29.73 40.87 -18.44
N LEU A 472 -28.97 40.16 -19.28
CA LEU A 472 -28.76 38.71 -19.23
C LEU A 472 -27.30 38.35 -19.53
N ALA A 473 -26.81 37.31 -18.88
CA ALA A 473 -25.57 36.62 -19.24
C ALA A 473 -25.84 35.11 -19.26
N PHE A 474 -25.04 34.34 -20.00
CA PHE A 474 -25.18 32.88 -20.03
C PHE A 474 -23.83 32.19 -20.28
N VAL A 475 -23.74 30.91 -19.96
CA VAL A 475 -22.59 30.06 -20.30
C VAL A 475 -23.05 28.63 -20.60
N LYS A 476 -22.52 28.04 -21.67
CA LYS A 476 -22.79 26.64 -22.05
C LYS A 476 -21.97 25.70 -21.17
N LEU A 477 -22.56 24.59 -20.72
CA LEU A 477 -21.86 23.63 -19.86
C LEU A 477 -20.90 22.72 -20.64
N MET A 478 -21.11 22.58 -21.95
CA MET A 478 -20.24 21.84 -22.84
C MET A 478 -19.74 22.73 -23.97
N ARG A 479 -18.45 22.60 -24.29
CA ARG A 479 -17.78 23.29 -25.39
C ARG A 479 -18.06 22.59 -26.73
N TYR A 480 -17.76 23.29 -27.82
CA TYR A 480 -17.94 22.77 -29.18
C TYR A 480 -17.06 21.54 -29.49
N ASP A 481 -15.95 21.37 -28.76
CA ASP A 481 -15.05 20.21 -28.85
C ASP A 481 -15.57 18.99 -28.05
N GLY A 482 -16.70 19.13 -27.36
CA GLY A 482 -17.31 18.08 -26.55
C GLY A 482 -16.72 17.93 -25.14
N THR A 483 -15.75 18.77 -24.76
CA THR A 483 -15.26 18.86 -23.37
C THR A 483 -16.19 19.70 -22.51
N THR A 484 -16.12 19.51 -21.20
CA THR A 484 -16.89 20.33 -20.25
C THR A 484 -16.32 21.74 -20.12
N LEU A 485 -17.13 22.66 -19.58
CA LEU A 485 -16.70 24.00 -19.22
C LEU A 485 -15.45 23.92 -18.31
N ARG A 486 -14.41 24.67 -18.68
CA ARG A 486 -13.15 24.71 -17.92
C ARG A 486 -13.37 25.27 -16.51
N ASP A 487 -12.65 24.70 -15.55
CA ASP A 487 -12.60 25.24 -14.21
C ASP A 487 -11.91 26.61 -14.19
N GLY A 488 -12.37 27.49 -13.31
CA GLY A 488 -11.79 28.82 -13.10
C GLY A 488 -12.80 29.95 -13.22
N GLU A 489 -12.30 31.17 -13.40
CA GLU A 489 -13.12 32.37 -13.55
C GLU A 489 -13.51 32.60 -15.01
N HIS A 490 -14.76 32.99 -15.24
CA HIS A 490 -15.31 33.30 -16.56
C HIS A 490 -15.88 34.71 -16.57
N ASP A 491 -15.31 35.56 -17.41
CA ASP A 491 -15.84 36.89 -17.70
C ASP A 491 -16.94 36.79 -18.74
N LEU A 492 -18.19 36.84 -18.27
CA LEU A 492 -19.36 36.70 -19.12
C LEU A 492 -19.71 38.03 -19.80
N ILE A 493 -20.30 37.92 -20.98
CA ILE A 493 -20.85 39.08 -21.70
C ILE A 493 -22.24 39.39 -21.15
N VAL A 494 -22.47 40.66 -20.81
CA VAL A 494 -23.76 41.15 -20.33
C VAL A 494 -24.56 41.72 -21.51
N TYR A 495 -25.59 41.00 -21.92
CA TYR A 495 -26.51 41.39 -23.00
C TYR A 495 -27.68 42.23 -22.50
N LYS A 496 -28.05 43.26 -23.28
CA LYS A 496 -29.23 44.10 -23.06
C LYS A 496 -30.12 44.08 -24.30
N ALA A 497 -31.42 43.85 -24.10
CA ALA A 497 -32.49 43.98 -25.09
C ALA A 497 -33.86 44.06 -24.36
N GLU A 498 -34.96 44.03 -25.11
CA GLU A 498 -36.31 43.95 -24.53
C GLU A 498 -36.51 42.64 -23.75
N ALA A 499 -37.22 42.69 -22.61
CA ALA A 499 -37.35 41.56 -21.70
C ALA A 499 -37.81 40.24 -22.37
N LYS A 500 -38.82 40.29 -23.26
CA LYS A 500 -39.28 39.10 -23.99
C LYS A 500 -38.23 38.51 -24.94
N LYS A 501 -37.36 39.34 -25.52
CA LYS A 501 -36.29 38.91 -26.42
C LYS A 501 -35.10 38.34 -25.65
N LEU A 502 -34.85 38.85 -24.44
CA LEU A 502 -33.82 38.33 -23.54
C LEU A 502 -34.11 36.89 -23.11
N GLU A 503 -35.38 36.53 -22.96
CA GLU A 503 -35.77 35.21 -22.47
C GLU A 503 -35.69 34.09 -23.53
N ASP A 504 -35.54 34.45 -24.81
CA ASP A 504 -35.51 33.51 -25.95
C ASP A 504 -34.12 32.88 -26.14
N ALA A 505 -34.02 31.57 -25.89
CA ALA A 505 -32.77 30.81 -25.99
C ALA A 505 -32.18 30.77 -27.40
N SER A 506 -33.03 30.71 -28.42
CA SER A 506 -32.59 30.62 -29.82
C SER A 506 -31.78 31.85 -30.25
N MET A 507 -32.07 33.01 -29.67
CA MET A 507 -31.41 34.27 -29.96
C MET A 507 -30.00 34.32 -29.36
N TYR A 508 -29.86 34.09 -28.05
CA TYR A 508 -28.58 34.28 -27.37
C TYR A 508 -27.64 33.08 -27.47
N LEU A 509 -28.11 31.84 -27.64
CA LEU A 509 -27.23 30.66 -27.75
C LEU A 509 -26.33 30.67 -28.99
N SER A 510 -26.68 31.44 -30.02
CA SER A 510 -25.85 31.67 -31.21
C SER A 510 -24.71 32.67 -30.96
N LEU A 511 -24.80 33.47 -29.90
CA LEU A 511 -23.85 34.52 -29.55
C LEU A 511 -22.71 33.98 -28.68
N PRO A 512 -21.55 34.68 -28.61
CA PRO A 512 -20.47 34.33 -27.71
C PRO A 512 -20.90 34.43 -26.23
N SER A 513 -20.48 33.49 -25.40
CA SER A 513 -20.83 33.48 -23.96
C SER A 513 -19.86 34.28 -23.10
N THR A 514 -18.58 34.24 -23.43
CA THR A 514 -17.49 34.86 -22.67
C THR A 514 -16.74 35.91 -23.51
N LYS A 515 -16.05 36.84 -22.83
CA LYS A 515 -15.20 37.82 -23.52
C LYS A 515 -14.06 37.16 -24.31
N ILE A 516 -13.52 36.05 -23.82
CA ILE A 516 -12.47 35.28 -24.51
C ILE A 516 -12.99 34.74 -25.84
N GLU A 517 -14.19 34.15 -25.84
CA GLU A 517 -14.82 33.64 -27.07
C GLU A 517 -15.13 34.76 -28.08
N LEU A 518 -15.40 35.99 -27.59
CA LEU A 518 -15.59 37.16 -28.44
C LEU A 518 -14.28 37.61 -29.12
N GLU A 519 -13.16 37.59 -28.38
CA GLU A 519 -11.83 37.89 -28.91
C GLU A 519 -11.38 36.84 -29.95
N GLU A 520 -11.61 35.55 -29.68
CA GLU A 520 -11.32 34.45 -30.62
C GLU A 520 -12.08 34.59 -31.95
N LYS A 521 -13.28 35.17 -31.93
CA LYS A 521 -14.10 35.46 -33.12
C LYS A 521 -13.70 36.77 -33.83
N GLY A 522 -12.61 37.41 -33.42
CA GLY A 522 -12.03 38.58 -34.09
C GLY A 522 -12.68 39.92 -33.74
N HIS A 523 -13.49 39.98 -32.69
CA HIS A 523 -14.07 41.23 -32.19
C HIS A 523 -13.23 41.79 -31.02
N PRO A 524 -12.75 43.05 -31.07
CA PRO A 524 -11.89 43.59 -30.02
C PRO A 524 -12.66 43.79 -28.70
N ALA A 525 -12.21 43.14 -27.62
CA ALA A 525 -12.78 43.32 -26.27
C ALA A 525 -12.53 44.71 -25.67
N THR A 526 -11.52 45.42 -26.16
CA THR A 526 -11.13 46.76 -25.69
C THR A 526 -11.57 47.83 -26.69
N GLY A 527 -12.84 48.22 -26.65
CA GLY A 527 -13.37 49.34 -27.44
C GLY A 527 -14.47 50.09 -26.70
N LYS A 528 -14.33 51.42 -26.56
CA LYS A 528 -15.25 52.32 -25.82
C LYS A 528 -16.68 52.44 -26.41
N SER A 529 -17.08 51.60 -27.36
CA SER A 529 -18.31 51.71 -28.16
C SER A 529 -19.28 50.55 -27.91
N MET A 530 -20.59 50.85 -27.77
CA MET A 530 -21.66 49.84 -27.81
C MET A 530 -21.64 49.12 -29.16
N GLN A 531 -21.36 47.82 -29.16
CA GLN A 531 -21.45 46.99 -30.35
C GLN A 531 -22.78 46.21 -30.31
N ASN A 532 -23.57 46.32 -31.39
CA ASN A 532 -24.73 45.48 -31.60
C ASN A 532 -24.27 44.19 -32.30
N LEU A 533 -24.53 43.05 -31.69
CA LEU A 533 -24.25 41.73 -32.28
C LEU A 533 -25.59 40.99 -32.40
N GLY A 534 -26.15 40.99 -33.61
CA GLY A 534 -27.53 40.56 -33.84
C GLY A 534 -28.57 41.52 -33.26
N SER A 535 -29.62 40.96 -32.65
CA SER A 535 -30.73 41.70 -32.01
C SER A 535 -30.44 42.14 -30.57
N CYS A 536 -29.26 41.79 -30.03
CA CYS A 536 -28.85 42.07 -28.65
C CYS A 536 -27.68 43.07 -28.61
N THR A 537 -27.70 43.96 -27.62
CA THR A 537 -26.64 44.95 -27.41
C THR A 537 -25.67 44.46 -26.34
N ILE A 538 -24.37 44.51 -26.62
CA ILE A 538 -23.32 44.20 -25.64
C ILE A 538 -23.16 45.41 -24.69
N SER A 539 -23.39 45.17 -23.40
CA SER A 539 -23.25 46.19 -22.35
C SER A 539 -21.78 46.44 -21.99
N LYS A 540 -21.51 47.62 -21.41
CA LYS A 540 -20.24 47.92 -20.73
C LYS A 540 -20.17 47.33 -19.32
N ASP A 541 -21.30 46.85 -18.80
CA ASP A 541 -21.38 46.18 -17.50
C ASP A 541 -20.50 44.91 -17.51
N SER A 542 -19.92 44.58 -16.36
CA SER A 542 -19.15 43.35 -16.19
C SER A 542 -19.86 42.38 -15.25
N PHE A 543 -19.72 41.09 -15.53
CA PHE A 543 -20.18 40.04 -14.64
C PHE A 543 -19.22 38.86 -14.72
N GLN A 544 -18.77 38.40 -13.55
CA GLN A 544 -17.78 37.35 -13.42
C GLN A 544 -18.35 36.22 -12.58
N ILE A 545 -18.20 35.00 -13.07
CA ILE A 545 -18.50 33.77 -12.33
C ILE A 545 -17.23 32.94 -12.17
N SER A 546 -17.25 32.00 -11.24
CA SER A 546 -16.24 30.94 -11.19
C SER A 546 -16.92 29.58 -11.19
N THR A 547 -16.43 28.64 -11.99
CA THR A 547 -16.97 27.28 -12.06
C THR A 547 -15.93 26.25 -11.65
N LEU A 548 -16.41 25.18 -11.01
CA LEU A 548 -15.61 24.01 -10.68
C LEU A 548 -16.44 22.76 -10.97
N VAL A 549 -16.05 21.99 -11.99
CA VAL A 549 -16.76 20.82 -12.47
C VAL A 549 -16.16 19.55 -11.86
N CYS A 550 -16.92 18.89 -10.98
CA CYS A 550 -16.58 17.60 -10.38
C CYS A 550 -17.32 16.46 -11.09
N SER A 551 -16.82 16.05 -12.26
CA SER A 551 -17.36 14.91 -13.01
C SER A 551 -16.39 13.74 -13.09
N THR A 552 -16.83 12.53 -12.70
CA THR A 552 -16.09 11.28 -12.95
C THR A 552 -16.40 10.69 -14.34
N LYS A 553 -17.26 11.33 -15.13
CA LYS A 553 -17.66 10.86 -16.48
C LYS A 553 -17.37 11.84 -17.61
N LEU A 554 -17.27 13.13 -17.32
CA LEU A 554 -17.02 14.17 -18.32
C LEU A 554 -15.69 14.88 -18.04
N THR A 555 -14.70 14.66 -18.91
CA THR A 555 -13.38 15.29 -18.78
C THR A 555 -13.32 16.69 -19.38
N GLN A 556 -12.38 17.50 -18.90
CA GLN A 556 -12.01 18.79 -19.48
C GLN A 556 -10.81 18.68 -20.44
N ASN A 557 -10.17 17.51 -20.48
CA ASN A 557 -9.00 17.26 -21.30
C ASN A 557 -9.40 16.66 -22.66
N VAL A 558 -8.96 17.31 -23.74
CA VAL A 558 -9.30 16.92 -25.12
C VAL A 558 -8.68 15.57 -25.50
N ASP A 559 -7.43 15.31 -25.09
CA ASP A 559 -6.71 14.08 -25.41
C ASP A 559 -7.36 12.86 -24.74
N LEU A 560 -7.75 13.00 -23.46
CA LEU A 560 -8.46 11.96 -22.72
C LEU A 560 -9.87 11.75 -23.29
N LEU A 561 -10.58 12.82 -23.65
CA LEU A 561 -11.89 12.70 -24.30
C LEU A 561 -11.79 11.97 -25.64
N GLY A 562 -10.75 12.25 -26.42
CA GLY A 562 -10.48 11.56 -27.69
C GLY A 562 -10.28 10.06 -27.52
N LEU A 563 -9.69 9.62 -26.41
CA LEU A 563 -9.59 8.21 -26.05
C LEU A 563 -10.93 7.64 -25.57
N LEU A 564 -11.67 8.33 -24.71
CA LEU A 564 -12.95 7.83 -24.19
C LEU A 564 -14.02 7.73 -25.28
N LYS A 565 -14.01 8.65 -26.25
CA LYS A 565 -14.88 8.66 -27.43
C LYS A 565 -14.18 8.13 -28.69
N TRP A 566 -13.23 7.20 -28.52
CA TRP A 566 -12.43 6.69 -29.63
C TRP A 566 -13.26 6.09 -30.78
N ARG A 567 -14.43 5.50 -30.47
CA ARG A 567 -15.37 4.95 -31.47
C ARG A 567 -15.92 6.01 -32.44
N SER A 568 -15.97 7.27 -32.04
CA SER A 568 -16.45 8.36 -32.90
C SER A 568 -15.39 8.81 -33.92
N ASN A 569 -14.10 8.61 -33.64
CA ASN A 569 -12.98 9.10 -34.46
C ASN A 569 -11.82 8.09 -34.51
N THR A 570 -12.03 6.93 -35.16
CA THR A 570 -11.04 5.84 -35.25
C THR A 570 -9.73 6.24 -35.95
N ASN A 571 -9.77 7.19 -36.88
CA ASN A 571 -8.59 7.68 -37.62
C ASN A 571 -7.55 8.37 -36.73
N LEU A 572 -7.95 8.94 -35.58
CA LEU A 572 -7.06 9.64 -34.65
C LEU A 572 -6.58 8.74 -33.49
N LEU A 573 -6.98 7.46 -33.47
CA LEU A 573 -6.75 6.55 -32.35
C LEU A 573 -5.26 6.40 -31.98
N GLN A 574 -4.39 6.25 -32.99
CA GLN A 574 -2.95 6.13 -32.77
C GLN A 574 -2.36 7.39 -32.11
N GLN A 575 -2.86 8.58 -32.51
CA GLN A 575 -2.44 9.85 -31.92
C GLN A 575 -2.97 9.97 -30.49
N ASN A 576 -4.24 9.63 -30.24
CA ASN A 576 -4.86 9.69 -28.93
C ASN A 576 -4.14 8.80 -27.90
N LEU A 577 -3.76 7.57 -28.28
CA LEU A 577 -2.98 6.67 -27.42
C LEU A 577 -1.60 7.24 -27.06
N LYS A 578 -0.92 7.90 -28.01
CA LYS A 578 0.37 8.56 -27.76
C LYS A 578 0.24 9.81 -26.90
N GLN A 579 -0.85 10.57 -27.02
CA GLN A 579 -1.08 11.76 -26.21
C GLN A 579 -1.53 11.42 -24.79
N LEU A 580 -2.23 10.29 -24.58
CA LEU A 580 -2.58 9.81 -23.23
C LEU A 580 -1.36 9.76 -22.30
N MET A 581 -0.22 9.30 -22.80
CA MET A 581 1.03 9.20 -22.04
C MET A 581 1.63 10.56 -21.64
N LYS A 582 1.03 11.67 -22.09
CA LYS A 582 1.41 13.04 -21.72
C LYS A 582 0.35 13.76 -20.88
N VAL A 583 -0.81 13.15 -20.67
CA VAL A 583 -1.88 13.72 -19.84
C VAL A 583 -1.41 13.75 -18.39
N ASP A 584 -1.83 14.78 -17.64
CA ASP A 584 -1.53 14.86 -16.21
C ASP A 584 -2.07 13.63 -15.47
N GLY A 585 -1.23 13.01 -14.65
CA GLY A 585 -1.59 11.80 -13.91
C GLY A 585 -2.81 11.99 -13.01
N GLY A 586 -3.03 13.22 -12.52
CA GLY A 586 -4.21 13.57 -11.72
C GLY A 586 -5.52 13.50 -12.50
N GLU A 587 -5.51 13.75 -13.81
CA GLU A 587 -6.70 13.57 -14.66
C GLU A 587 -6.91 12.08 -14.98
N VAL A 588 -5.83 11.34 -15.30
CA VAL A 588 -5.90 9.90 -15.61
C VAL A 588 -6.48 9.09 -14.45
N VAL A 589 -6.07 9.35 -13.21
CA VAL A 589 -6.57 8.61 -12.04
C VAL A 589 -8.06 8.88 -11.74
N LYS A 590 -8.59 10.07 -12.09
CA LYS A 590 -10.03 10.37 -11.94
C LYS A 590 -10.90 9.50 -12.84
N PHE A 591 -10.40 9.19 -14.03
CA PHE A 591 -11.09 8.38 -15.04
C PHE A 591 -10.45 7.00 -15.18
N LEU A 592 -9.80 6.48 -14.13
CA LEU A 592 -8.96 5.28 -14.22
C LEU A 592 -9.74 4.08 -14.78
N GLN A 593 -10.95 3.84 -14.26
CA GLN A 593 -11.81 2.77 -14.72
C GLN A 593 -12.17 2.92 -16.21
N ASP A 594 -12.74 4.07 -16.60
CA ASP A 594 -13.17 4.30 -18.00
C ASP A 594 -11.98 4.29 -18.97
N THR A 595 -10.80 4.75 -18.53
CA THR A 595 -9.55 4.71 -19.31
C THR A 595 -9.08 3.28 -19.53
N LEU A 596 -9.04 2.45 -18.48
CA LEU A 596 -8.66 1.04 -18.60
C LEU A 596 -9.68 0.25 -19.45
N ASP A 597 -10.98 0.48 -19.26
CA ASP A 597 -12.03 -0.13 -20.08
C ASP A 597 -11.88 0.27 -21.55
N ALA A 598 -11.61 1.55 -21.86
CA ALA A 598 -11.35 2.00 -23.22
C ALA A 598 -10.13 1.31 -23.83
N LEU A 599 -9.01 1.24 -23.10
CA LEU A 599 -7.78 0.59 -23.54
C LEU A 599 -7.99 -0.90 -23.88
N PHE A 600 -8.65 -1.66 -23.01
CA PHE A 600 -8.93 -3.07 -23.28
C PHE A 600 -9.94 -3.26 -24.40
N ASN A 601 -10.97 -2.41 -24.51
CA ASN A 601 -11.90 -2.46 -25.63
C ASN A 601 -11.21 -2.18 -26.97
N ILE A 602 -10.29 -1.20 -27.03
CA ILE A 602 -9.48 -0.91 -28.22
C ILE A 602 -8.66 -2.15 -28.62
N MET A 603 -8.04 -2.83 -27.65
CA MET A 603 -7.25 -4.03 -27.87
C MET A 603 -8.09 -5.21 -28.38
N MET A 604 -9.35 -5.33 -27.95
CA MET A 604 -10.26 -6.40 -28.39
C MET A 604 -10.89 -6.13 -29.76
N GLU A 605 -11.31 -4.89 -30.03
CA GLU A 605 -11.99 -4.51 -31.29
C GLU A 605 -11.02 -4.38 -32.48
N ASN A 606 -9.72 -4.10 -32.25
CA ASN A 606 -8.70 -4.01 -33.30
C ASN A 606 -7.80 -5.25 -33.33
N SER A 607 -8.40 -6.44 -33.38
CA SER A 607 -7.68 -7.70 -33.20
C SER A 607 -6.58 -7.98 -34.23
N GLU A 608 -6.69 -7.43 -35.44
CA GLU A 608 -5.81 -7.68 -36.58
C GLU A 608 -4.51 -6.86 -36.58
N SER A 609 -4.41 -5.84 -35.71
CA SER A 609 -3.29 -4.88 -35.76
C SER A 609 -2.37 -4.99 -34.55
N GLU A 610 -1.15 -5.48 -34.76
CA GLU A 610 -0.12 -5.57 -33.72
C GLU A 610 0.35 -4.19 -33.21
N THR A 611 0.13 -3.13 -33.99
CA THR A 611 0.54 -1.77 -33.62
C THR A 611 -0.31 -1.22 -32.48
N PHE A 612 -1.63 -1.46 -32.48
CA PHE A 612 -2.51 -1.06 -31.39
C PHE A 612 -2.29 -1.90 -30.13
N ASP A 613 -2.00 -3.20 -30.27
CA ASP A 613 -1.65 -4.06 -29.14
C ASP A 613 -0.43 -3.50 -28.37
N THR A 614 0.59 -3.04 -29.10
CA THR A 614 1.81 -2.45 -28.53
C THR A 614 1.52 -1.10 -27.84
N LEU A 615 0.75 -0.21 -28.49
CA LEU A 615 0.41 1.11 -27.93
C LEU A 615 -0.48 1.03 -26.69
N VAL A 616 -1.42 0.08 -26.66
CA VAL A 616 -2.25 -0.16 -25.47
C VAL A 616 -1.39 -0.72 -24.34
N PHE A 617 -0.46 -1.63 -24.65
CA PHE A 617 0.48 -2.15 -23.64
C PHE A 617 1.34 -1.03 -23.03
N ASP A 618 1.90 -0.14 -23.85
CA ASP A 618 2.66 1.02 -23.39
C ASP A 618 1.82 1.96 -22.51
N ALA A 619 0.55 2.18 -22.88
CA ALA A 619 -0.39 2.96 -22.08
C ALA A 619 -0.69 2.30 -20.73
N LEU A 620 -0.86 0.97 -20.68
CA LEU A 620 -1.05 0.22 -19.44
C LEU A 620 0.18 0.31 -18.53
N VAL A 621 1.38 0.15 -19.09
CA VAL A 621 2.64 0.31 -18.36
C VAL A 621 2.78 1.71 -17.79
N PHE A 622 2.40 2.74 -18.56
CA PHE A 622 2.37 4.12 -18.10
C PHE A 622 1.40 4.33 -16.92
N ILE A 623 0.16 3.85 -17.02
CA ILE A 623 -0.84 3.98 -15.94
C ILE A 623 -0.40 3.25 -14.67
N ILE A 624 0.11 2.01 -14.80
CA ILE A 624 0.63 1.26 -13.64
C ILE A 624 1.85 1.97 -13.04
N GLY A 625 2.73 2.52 -13.88
CA GLY A 625 3.87 3.32 -13.44
C GLY A 625 3.46 4.59 -12.70
N LEU A 626 2.39 5.26 -13.12
CA LEU A 626 1.82 6.41 -12.40
C LEU A 626 1.32 6.01 -11.00
N ILE A 627 0.63 4.87 -10.88
CA ILE A 627 0.08 4.38 -9.60
C ILE A 627 1.18 3.89 -8.65
N ALA A 628 2.29 3.40 -9.20
CA ALA A 628 3.47 3.01 -8.42
C ALA A 628 4.24 4.22 -7.85
N ASP A 629 4.02 5.44 -8.35
CA ASP A 629 4.59 6.66 -7.79
C ASP A 629 4.01 6.95 -6.39
N ARG A 630 4.86 7.38 -5.45
CA ARG A 630 4.45 7.81 -4.10
C ARG A 630 3.30 8.81 -4.13
N LYS A 631 3.22 9.66 -5.16
CA LYS A 631 2.13 10.63 -5.32
C LYS A 631 0.75 9.99 -5.47
N PHE A 632 0.65 8.79 -6.06
CA PHE A 632 -0.61 8.12 -6.38
C PHE A 632 -0.73 6.73 -5.76
N GLN A 633 0.16 6.36 -4.85
CA GLN A 633 0.20 5.03 -4.23
C GLN A 633 -1.12 4.63 -3.54
N HIS A 634 -1.91 5.60 -3.08
CA HIS A 634 -3.25 5.39 -2.52
C HIS A 634 -4.28 4.86 -3.54
N PHE A 635 -3.98 4.88 -4.84
CA PHE A 635 -4.79 4.25 -5.90
C PHE A 635 -4.47 2.76 -6.13
N ASN A 636 -3.47 2.16 -5.46
CA ASN A 636 -3.21 0.72 -5.57
C ASN A 636 -4.45 -0.14 -5.22
N PRO A 637 -5.19 0.13 -4.11
CA PRO A 637 -6.44 -0.58 -3.82
C PRO A 637 -7.53 -0.41 -4.89
N VAL A 638 -7.56 0.74 -5.57
CA VAL A 638 -8.50 1.03 -6.67
C VAL A 638 -8.19 0.13 -7.86
N LEU A 639 -6.91 0.03 -8.25
CA LEU A 639 -6.46 -0.85 -9.33
C LEU A 639 -6.71 -2.33 -9.02
N GLU A 640 -6.41 -2.78 -7.79
CA GLU A 640 -6.71 -4.14 -7.31
C GLU A 640 -8.21 -4.45 -7.37
N THR A 641 -9.05 -3.52 -6.93
CA THR A 641 -10.51 -3.67 -6.96
C THR A 641 -11.02 -3.74 -8.40
N TYR A 642 -10.48 -2.92 -9.30
CA TYR A 642 -10.80 -2.96 -10.73
C TYR A 642 -10.46 -4.34 -11.34
N ILE A 643 -9.23 -4.84 -11.14
CA ILE A 643 -8.80 -6.16 -11.64
C ILE A 643 -9.73 -7.26 -11.11
N LYS A 644 -10.06 -7.24 -9.82
CA LYS A 644 -10.87 -8.29 -9.20
C LYS A 644 -12.35 -8.23 -9.60
N LYS A 645 -12.96 -7.03 -9.67
CA LYS A 645 -14.43 -6.88 -9.77
C LYS A 645 -14.95 -6.34 -11.11
N HIS A 646 -14.20 -5.47 -11.80
CA HIS A 646 -14.71 -4.72 -12.96
C HIS A 646 -14.11 -5.17 -14.30
N PHE A 647 -12.85 -5.64 -14.29
CA PHE A 647 -12.16 -6.10 -15.49
C PHE A 647 -12.90 -7.28 -16.15
N SER A 648 -13.11 -7.17 -17.47
CA SER A 648 -13.98 -8.07 -18.25
C SER A 648 -13.36 -8.64 -19.53
N ALA A 649 -12.13 -8.24 -19.90
CA ALA A 649 -11.53 -8.64 -21.18
C ALA A 649 -10.98 -10.09 -21.12
N THR A 650 -11.67 -11.02 -21.78
CA THR A 650 -11.41 -12.48 -21.70
C THR A 650 -10.27 -12.97 -22.59
N LEU A 651 -9.94 -12.25 -23.66
CA LEU A 651 -8.85 -12.60 -24.59
C LEU A 651 -7.60 -11.71 -24.42
N ALA A 652 -7.59 -10.79 -23.46
CA ALA A 652 -6.46 -9.90 -23.23
C ALA A 652 -5.16 -10.68 -22.89
N TYR A 653 -5.26 -11.85 -22.25
CA TYR A 653 -4.10 -12.66 -21.88
C TYR A 653 -3.22 -13.06 -23.09
N THR A 654 -3.80 -13.34 -24.26
CA THR A 654 -3.03 -13.78 -25.45
C THR A 654 -2.21 -12.62 -26.01
N LYS A 655 -2.84 -11.45 -26.16
CA LYS A 655 -2.23 -10.22 -26.67
C LYS A 655 -1.17 -9.66 -25.72
N LEU A 656 -1.49 -9.55 -24.42
CA LEU A 656 -0.53 -9.07 -23.41
C LEU A 656 0.71 -9.96 -23.32
N THR A 657 0.52 -11.29 -23.33
CA THR A 657 1.64 -12.25 -23.30
C THR A 657 2.50 -12.12 -24.56
N LYS A 658 1.88 -11.94 -25.73
CA LYS A 658 2.59 -11.76 -27.01
C LYS A 658 3.42 -10.48 -27.02
N VAL A 659 2.86 -9.33 -26.64
CA VAL A 659 3.59 -8.06 -26.62
C VAL A 659 4.73 -8.07 -25.60
N LEU A 660 4.49 -8.60 -24.40
CA LEU A 660 5.52 -8.74 -23.37
C LEU A 660 6.67 -9.64 -23.87
N LYS A 661 6.37 -10.75 -24.54
CA LYS A 661 7.38 -11.62 -25.15
C LYS A 661 8.21 -10.85 -26.19
N THR A 662 7.57 -10.08 -27.08
CA THR A 662 8.27 -9.26 -28.08
C THR A 662 9.22 -8.24 -27.44
N TYR A 663 8.85 -7.63 -26.30
CA TYR A 663 9.74 -6.70 -25.59
C TYR A 663 10.94 -7.41 -24.98
N VAL A 664 10.73 -8.59 -24.41
CA VAL A 664 11.81 -9.42 -23.84
C VAL A 664 12.75 -9.95 -24.93
N ASP A 665 12.20 -10.46 -26.05
CA ASP A 665 12.99 -10.96 -27.18
C ASP A 665 13.87 -9.86 -27.81
N ASN A 666 13.46 -8.59 -27.69
CA ASN A 666 14.17 -7.44 -28.24
C ASN A 666 14.92 -6.60 -27.18
N ALA A 667 15.18 -7.16 -25.99
CA ALA A 667 15.80 -6.44 -24.87
C ALA A 667 17.15 -5.78 -25.19
N GLU A 668 17.90 -6.34 -26.16
CA GLU A 668 19.23 -5.87 -26.57
C GLU A 668 19.19 -4.69 -27.57
N LYS A 669 18.02 -4.32 -28.10
CA LYS A 669 17.88 -3.21 -29.05
C LYS A 669 17.79 -1.86 -28.31
N CYS A 670 18.67 -0.93 -28.71
CA CYS A 670 18.70 0.45 -28.19
C CYS A 670 17.33 1.15 -28.39
N GLY A 671 16.72 1.62 -27.30
CA GLY A 671 15.41 2.28 -27.28
C GLY A 671 14.27 1.45 -26.66
N ILE A 672 14.30 0.13 -26.81
CA ILE A 672 13.29 -0.79 -26.22
C ILE A 672 13.62 -1.08 -24.75
N THR A 673 14.89 -0.98 -24.35
CA THR A 673 15.37 -1.27 -23.00
C THR A 673 14.69 -0.41 -21.90
N ASP A 674 14.40 0.86 -22.17
CA ASP A 674 13.70 1.74 -21.21
C ASP A 674 12.21 1.38 -21.08
N GLN A 675 11.56 1.03 -22.19
CA GLN A 675 10.17 0.55 -22.18
C GLN A 675 10.05 -0.81 -21.48
N LEU A 676 10.98 -1.73 -21.77
CA LEU A 676 11.08 -3.01 -21.10
C LEU A 676 11.31 -2.82 -19.61
N PHE A 677 12.20 -1.92 -19.20
CA PHE A 677 12.44 -1.64 -17.78
C PHE A 677 11.16 -1.16 -17.06
N LYS A 678 10.40 -0.25 -17.68
CA LYS A 678 9.09 0.20 -17.15
C LYS A 678 8.09 -0.96 -17.10
N ALA A 679 8.03 -1.80 -18.14
CA ALA A 679 7.15 -2.96 -18.17
C ALA A 679 7.51 -3.98 -17.08
N MET A 680 8.80 -4.20 -16.81
CA MET A 680 9.27 -5.11 -15.77
C MET A 680 9.00 -4.58 -14.35
N LYS A 681 9.00 -3.25 -14.16
CA LYS A 681 8.50 -2.65 -12.90
C LYS A 681 7.00 -2.84 -12.71
N ALA A 682 6.24 -2.82 -13.79
CA ALA A 682 4.79 -3.04 -13.79
C ALA A 682 4.37 -4.53 -13.87
N LEU A 683 5.35 -5.46 -13.88
CA LEU A 683 5.15 -6.86 -14.25
C LEU A 683 4.11 -7.57 -13.37
N GLU A 684 4.11 -7.29 -12.08
CA GLU A 684 3.14 -7.87 -11.14
C GLU A 684 1.69 -7.61 -11.57
N TYR A 685 1.35 -6.35 -11.84
CA TYR A 685 0.00 -5.97 -12.26
C TYR A 685 -0.31 -6.46 -13.67
N ILE A 686 0.66 -6.46 -14.59
CA ILE A 686 0.49 -7.03 -15.94
C ILE A 686 0.12 -8.51 -15.85
N PHE A 687 0.82 -9.29 -15.01
CA PHE A 687 0.48 -10.69 -14.78
C PHE A 687 -0.87 -10.87 -14.09
N LYS A 688 -1.24 -10.00 -13.13
CA LYS A 688 -2.59 -10.03 -12.54
C LYS A 688 -3.68 -9.85 -13.61
N PHE A 689 -3.48 -8.97 -14.60
CA PHE A 689 -4.39 -8.85 -15.75
C PHE A 689 -4.41 -10.11 -16.63
N ILE A 690 -3.25 -10.68 -16.96
CA ILE A 690 -3.14 -11.92 -17.76
C ILE A 690 -3.88 -13.08 -17.06
N VAL A 691 -3.62 -13.28 -15.76
CA VAL A 691 -4.23 -14.35 -14.96
C VAL A 691 -5.73 -14.13 -14.82
N ARG A 692 -6.15 -12.90 -14.48
CA ARG A 692 -7.59 -12.59 -14.36
C ARG A 692 -8.33 -12.80 -15.68
N SER A 693 -7.74 -12.38 -16.80
CA SER A 693 -8.28 -12.60 -18.14
C SER A 693 -8.43 -14.10 -18.43
N ARG A 694 -7.46 -14.94 -18.06
CA ARG A 694 -7.55 -16.40 -18.19
C ARG A 694 -8.62 -17.02 -17.29
N ILE A 695 -8.77 -16.55 -16.05
CA ILE A 695 -9.84 -17.02 -15.14
C ILE A 695 -11.22 -16.75 -15.75
N LEU A 696 -11.43 -15.53 -16.28
CA LEU A 696 -12.68 -15.16 -16.93
C LEU A 696 -12.94 -15.99 -18.20
N PHE A 697 -11.90 -16.25 -18.99
CA PHE A 697 -12.01 -17.15 -20.15
C PHE A 697 -12.41 -18.57 -19.74
N ASN A 698 -11.80 -19.12 -18.69
CA ASN A 698 -12.13 -20.47 -18.20
C ASN A 698 -13.57 -20.57 -17.69
N GLN A 699 -14.09 -19.52 -17.06
CA GLN A 699 -15.49 -19.47 -16.60
C GLN A 699 -16.50 -19.55 -17.76
N LEU A 700 -16.14 -19.08 -18.96
CA LEU A 700 -17.03 -19.08 -20.13
C LEU A 700 -16.87 -20.30 -21.03
N TYR A 701 -15.67 -20.90 -21.09
CA TYR A 701 -15.33 -21.92 -22.08
C TYR A 701 -14.84 -23.26 -21.51
N GLU A 702 -15.05 -23.53 -20.21
CA GLU A 702 -14.83 -24.83 -19.57
C GLU A 702 -13.45 -25.47 -19.89
N ASN A 703 -12.36 -24.74 -19.62
CA ASN A 703 -10.96 -25.17 -19.81
C ASN A 703 -10.47 -25.41 -21.26
N LYS A 704 -11.19 -24.99 -22.29
CA LYS A 704 -10.64 -24.99 -23.67
C LYS A 704 -9.40 -24.07 -23.79
N GLY A 705 -8.43 -24.44 -24.64
CA GLY A 705 -7.22 -23.64 -24.91
C GLY A 705 -6.17 -23.60 -23.80
N GLU A 706 -6.20 -24.52 -22.83
CA GLU A 706 -5.20 -24.60 -21.76
C GLU A 706 -3.79 -24.91 -22.29
N ALA A 707 -3.69 -25.79 -23.28
CA ALA A 707 -2.42 -26.15 -23.92
C ALA A 707 -1.74 -24.93 -24.58
N ASP A 708 -2.49 -24.15 -25.36
CA ASP A 708 -1.97 -22.98 -26.07
C ASP A 708 -1.54 -21.87 -25.11
N PHE A 709 -2.30 -21.67 -24.02
CA PHE A 709 -1.92 -20.73 -22.96
C PHE A 709 -0.64 -21.17 -22.25
N ARG A 710 -0.56 -22.46 -21.89
CA ARG A 710 0.63 -23.04 -21.25
C ARG A 710 1.84 -22.91 -22.16
N GLU A 711 1.70 -23.19 -23.45
CA GLU A 711 2.79 -23.03 -24.42
C GLU A 711 3.22 -21.56 -24.55
N SER A 712 2.27 -20.62 -24.64
CA SER A 712 2.57 -19.19 -24.73
C SER A 712 3.35 -18.68 -23.51
N LEU A 713 2.96 -19.09 -22.30
CA LEU A 713 3.69 -18.78 -21.07
C LEU A 713 5.08 -19.42 -21.04
N LEU A 714 5.20 -20.68 -21.46
CA LEU A 714 6.50 -21.37 -21.54
C LEU A 714 7.45 -20.67 -22.51
N GLN A 715 6.95 -20.21 -23.66
CA GLN A 715 7.74 -19.43 -24.60
C GLN A 715 8.17 -18.08 -24.01
N LEU A 716 7.29 -17.37 -23.31
CA LEU A 716 7.65 -16.13 -22.63
C LEU A 716 8.74 -16.35 -21.57
N PHE A 717 8.62 -17.40 -20.75
CA PHE A 717 9.64 -17.71 -19.75
C PHE A 717 10.97 -18.13 -20.38
N LYS A 718 10.94 -18.81 -21.53
CA LYS A 718 12.14 -19.10 -22.30
C LYS A 718 12.83 -17.81 -22.75
N SER A 719 12.08 -16.86 -23.31
CA SER A 719 12.58 -15.53 -23.70
C SER A 719 13.18 -14.77 -22.52
N ILE A 720 12.51 -14.78 -21.35
CA ILE A 720 13.03 -14.15 -20.13
C ILE A 720 14.33 -14.82 -19.69
N ASN A 721 14.43 -16.14 -19.75
CA ASN A 721 15.65 -16.87 -19.38
C ASN A 721 16.82 -16.56 -20.32
N GLU A 722 16.57 -16.40 -21.62
CA GLU A 722 17.58 -15.98 -22.60
C GLU A 722 18.07 -14.56 -22.28
N MET A 723 17.16 -13.63 -21.98
CA MET A 723 17.50 -12.29 -21.50
C MET A 723 18.29 -12.31 -20.17
N MET A 724 17.94 -13.18 -19.22
CA MET A 724 18.67 -13.34 -17.95
C MET A 724 20.11 -13.85 -18.15
N SER A 725 20.36 -14.58 -19.24
CA SER A 725 21.64 -15.22 -19.53
C SER A 725 22.65 -14.32 -20.26
N SER A 726 22.22 -13.17 -20.80
CA SER A 726 23.12 -12.23 -21.50
C SER A 726 24.00 -11.43 -20.52
N ILE A 727 25.27 -11.17 -20.83
CA ILE A 727 26.25 -10.61 -19.86
C ILE A 727 26.24 -9.06 -19.84
N SER A 728 25.24 -8.39 -20.41
CA SER A 728 25.26 -6.93 -20.57
C SER A 728 24.87 -6.17 -19.29
N ASP A 729 25.67 -5.17 -18.88
CA ASP A 729 25.42 -4.32 -17.71
C ASP A 729 24.07 -3.59 -17.74
N GLN A 730 23.54 -3.30 -18.95
CA GLN A 730 22.25 -2.63 -19.13
C GLN A 730 21.04 -3.53 -18.78
N THR A 731 21.20 -4.86 -18.74
CA THR A 731 20.12 -5.79 -18.37
C THR A 731 20.09 -6.11 -16.88
N VAL A 732 21.13 -5.78 -16.12
CA VAL A 732 21.24 -6.11 -14.68
C VAL A 732 20.02 -5.61 -13.90
N ILE A 733 19.57 -4.38 -14.13
CA ILE A 733 18.41 -3.81 -13.42
C ILE A 733 17.09 -4.53 -13.80
N VAL A 734 16.98 -4.99 -15.05
CA VAL A 734 15.84 -5.79 -15.54
C VAL A 734 15.86 -7.20 -14.92
N LYS A 735 17.06 -7.77 -14.70
CA LYS A 735 17.26 -9.04 -14.00
C LYS A 735 16.92 -8.99 -12.51
N VAL A 736 17.10 -7.82 -11.89
CA VAL A 736 16.66 -7.58 -10.50
C VAL A 736 15.13 -7.54 -10.43
N CYS A 737 14.46 -6.81 -11.33
CA CYS A 737 13.00 -6.77 -11.35
C CYS A 737 12.35 -8.15 -11.65
N THR A 738 12.94 -8.99 -12.51
CA THR A 738 12.44 -10.36 -12.76
C THR A 738 12.62 -11.31 -11.58
N SER A 739 13.74 -11.18 -10.86
CA SER A 739 14.02 -11.99 -9.66
C SER A 739 13.17 -11.54 -8.46
N ASP A 740 12.98 -10.24 -8.30
CA ASP A 740 12.07 -9.66 -7.29
C ASP A 740 10.62 -10.07 -7.51
N VAL A 741 10.15 -10.27 -8.75
CA VAL A 741 8.75 -10.67 -9.04
C VAL A 741 8.56 -12.19 -9.07
N SER A 742 9.62 -12.98 -9.23
CA SER A 742 9.64 -14.45 -9.14
C SER A 742 8.44 -15.17 -9.76
N ILE A 743 8.58 -15.44 -11.05
CA ILE A 743 7.82 -16.42 -11.87
C ILE A 743 7.55 -17.77 -11.14
N LEU A 744 8.35 -18.11 -10.12
CA LEU A 744 8.21 -19.30 -9.27
C LEU A 744 7.09 -19.20 -8.22
N ALA A 745 6.72 -18.01 -7.74
CA ALA A 745 5.66 -17.85 -6.75
C ALA A 745 4.27 -18.23 -7.31
N PHE A 746 4.10 -18.20 -8.63
CA PHE A 746 2.87 -18.58 -9.34
C PHE A 746 2.82 -20.05 -9.77
N LEU A 747 3.87 -20.84 -9.52
CA LEU A 747 3.94 -22.26 -9.91
C LEU A 747 3.61 -23.24 -8.77
N LEU A 748 3.08 -22.77 -7.63
CA LEU A 748 2.53 -23.65 -6.58
C LEU A 748 1.00 -23.58 -6.51
N PRO A 749 0.32 -24.70 -6.15
CA PRO A 749 -1.05 -25.03 -6.57
C PRO A 749 -2.14 -24.18 -5.87
N PRO A 750 -3.35 -24.03 -6.47
CA PRO A 750 -4.15 -25.15 -6.97
C PRO A 750 -4.47 -25.18 -8.49
N VAL A 751 -3.67 -24.56 -9.36
CA VAL A 751 -4.12 -24.30 -10.75
C VAL A 751 -3.56 -25.22 -11.87
N THR A 752 -2.56 -26.09 -11.68
CA THR A 752 -2.08 -26.92 -12.82
C THR A 752 -1.65 -28.33 -12.40
N GLY A 753 -1.82 -29.31 -13.30
CA GLY A 753 -1.55 -30.75 -13.11
C GLY A 753 -0.06 -31.12 -12.88
N PRO A 754 0.48 -32.22 -13.45
CA PRO A 754 1.80 -32.73 -13.07
C PRO A 754 2.93 -31.71 -13.34
N THR A 755 3.56 -31.24 -12.26
CA THR A 755 4.59 -30.17 -12.23
C THR A 755 6.01 -30.67 -12.50
N GLN A 756 6.24 -31.98 -12.51
CA GLN A 756 7.55 -32.60 -12.68
C GLN A 756 8.32 -32.09 -13.93
N ARG A 757 7.66 -32.05 -15.10
CA ARG A 757 8.30 -31.56 -16.33
C ARG A 757 8.64 -30.06 -16.29
N HIS A 758 7.87 -29.28 -15.54
CA HIS A 758 8.13 -27.84 -15.38
C HIS A 758 9.33 -27.59 -14.47
N VAL A 759 9.42 -28.32 -13.35
CA VAL A 759 10.58 -28.28 -12.45
C VAL A 759 11.85 -28.67 -13.20
N GLN A 760 11.78 -29.70 -14.04
CA GLN A 760 12.90 -30.12 -14.88
C GLN A 760 13.43 -28.98 -15.78
N ILE A 761 12.54 -28.28 -16.51
CA ILE A 761 12.94 -27.18 -17.41
C ILE A 761 13.56 -26.01 -16.63
N ILE A 762 12.95 -25.63 -15.49
CA ILE A 762 13.44 -24.56 -14.63
C ILE A 762 14.84 -24.89 -14.12
N MET A 763 15.02 -26.11 -13.62
CA MET A 763 16.32 -26.58 -13.14
C MET A 763 17.37 -26.57 -14.25
N GLU A 764 17.07 -27.09 -15.45
CA GLU A 764 18.02 -27.13 -16.58
C GLU A 764 18.48 -25.74 -17.03
N LYS A 765 17.59 -24.74 -16.97
CA LYS A 765 17.85 -23.39 -17.52
C LYS A 765 18.35 -22.40 -16.49
N LEU A 766 17.91 -22.50 -15.23
CA LEU A 766 18.13 -21.46 -14.22
C LEU A 766 19.11 -21.86 -13.13
N LEU A 767 19.20 -23.13 -12.72
CA LEU A 767 19.97 -23.49 -11.53
C LEU A 767 21.45 -23.09 -11.62
N ARG A 768 22.15 -23.47 -12.70
CA ARG A 768 23.57 -23.13 -12.88
C ARG A 768 23.80 -21.62 -13.05
N THR A 769 22.89 -20.93 -13.74
CA THR A 769 22.94 -19.47 -13.94
C THR A 769 22.78 -18.73 -12.61
N VAL A 770 21.82 -19.15 -11.78
CA VAL A 770 21.61 -18.59 -10.44
C VAL A 770 22.84 -18.87 -9.57
N ASN A 771 23.37 -20.10 -9.55
CA ASN A 771 24.57 -20.44 -8.78
C ASN A 771 25.77 -19.55 -9.17
N ARG A 772 26.06 -19.41 -10.46
CA ARG A 772 27.15 -18.54 -10.94
C ARG A 772 26.94 -17.08 -10.60
N THR A 773 25.70 -16.62 -10.64
CA THR A 773 25.33 -15.25 -10.25
C THR A 773 25.62 -15.02 -8.76
N VAL A 774 25.17 -15.94 -7.90
CA VAL A 774 25.45 -15.91 -6.44
C VAL A 774 26.95 -15.94 -6.15
N ILE A 775 27.73 -16.72 -6.91
CA ILE A 775 29.19 -16.77 -6.76
C ILE A 775 29.85 -15.44 -7.19
N SER A 776 29.39 -14.84 -8.29
CA SER A 776 29.94 -13.58 -8.83
C SER A 776 29.57 -12.36 -8.00
N MET A 777 28.43 -12.40 -7.30
CA MET A 777 27.97 -11.30 -6.46
C MET A 777 28.80 -11.25 -5.18
N GLY A 778 29.38 -10.09 -4.89
CA GLY A 778 29.99 -9.80 -3.60
C GLY A 778 28.94 -9.86 -2.48
N ARG A 779 29.38 -10.23 -1.27
CA ARG A 779 28.50 -10.38 -0.08
C ARG A 779 27.85 -9.08 0.38
N ASP A 780 28.36 -7.94 -0.06
CA ASP A 780 27.83 -6.61 0.28
C ASP A 780 26.62 -6.20 -0.58
N SER A 781 26.26 -7.03 -1.56
CA SER A 781 25.07 -6.80 -2.39
C SER A 781 23.79 -7.10 -1.61
N GLU A 782 22.90 -6.13 -1.49
CA GLU A 782 21.57 -6.29 -0.88
C GLU A 782 20.72 -7.38 -1.57
N LEU A 783 21.07 -7.73 -2.81
CA LEU A 783 20.32 -8.66 -3.66
C LEU A 783 20.67 -10.13 -3.43
N ILE A 784 21.77 -10.43 -2.73
CA ILE A 784 22.25 -11.80 -2.55
C ILE A 784 21.21 -12.69 -1.86
N GLY A 785 20.43 -12.14 -0.92
CA GLY A 785 19.36 -12.84 -0.21
C GLY A 785 18.25 -13.35 -1.14
N SER A 786 17.84 -12.54 -2.13
CA SER A 786 16.81 -12.90 -3.11
C SER A 786 17.26 -14.02 -4.05
N PHE A 787 18.52 -13.99 -4.51
CA PHE A 787 19.07 -15.04 -5.36
C PHE A 787 19.26 -16.36 -4.60
N VAL A 788 19.68 -16.32 -3.33
CA VAL A 788 19.78 -17.51 -2.48
C VAL A 788 18.40 -18.10 -2.18
N ALA A 789 17.38 -17.26 -1.99
CA ALA A 789 15.99 -17.73 -1.82
C ALA A 789 15.48 -18.41 -3.10
N CYS A 790 15.78 -17.85 -4.26
CA CYS A 790 15.45 -18.44 -5.57
C CYS A 790 16.15 -19.79 -5.78
N MET A 791 17.46 -19.87 -5.51
CA MET A 791 18.23 -21.11 -5.58
C MET A 791 17.65 -22.18 -4.65
N THR A 792 17.38 -21.82 -3.39
CA THR A 792 16.79 -22.71 -2.39
C THR A 792 15.40 -23.17 -2.82
N ALA A 793 14.60 -22.31 -3.45
CA ALA A 793 13.29 -22.66 -3.99
C ALA A 793 13.41 -23.70 -5.12
N ILE A 794 14.36 -23.54 -6.04
CA ILE A 794 14.60 -24.51 -7.13
C ILE A 794 15.00 -25.86 -6.54
N LEU A 795 15.99 -25.89 -5.64
CA LEU A 795 16.47 -27.13 -5.01
C LEU A 795 15.38 -27.82 -4.19
N ARG A 796 14.53 -27.06 -3.50
CA ARG A 796 13.41 -27.61 -2.71
C ARG A 796 12.38 -28.35 -3.58
N GLN A 797 12.12 -27.86 -4.79
CA GLN A 797 11.18 -28.50 -5.73
C GLN A 797 11.77 -29.70 -6.46
N MET A 798 13.09 -29.87 -6.44
CA MET A 798 13.73 -31.02 -7.07
C MET A 798 13.40 -32.31 -6.29
N GLU A 799 13.23 -33.37 -7.06
CA GLU A 799 13.00 -34.73 -6.60
C GLU A 799 14.19 -35.57 -7.05
N ASP A 800 14.30 -36.80 -6.56
CA ASP A 800 15.45 -37.68 -6.82
C ASP A 800 15.63 -37.92 -8.33
N TYR A 801 14.53 -37.98 -9.09
CA TYR A 801 14.54 -38.00 -10.56
C TYR A 801 15.21 -36.75 -11.16
N HIS A 802 14.91 -35.56 -10.63
CA HIS A 802 15.46 -34.29 -11.12
C HIS A 802 16.97 -34.21 -10.88
N TYR A 803 17.47 -34.68 -9.73
CA TYR A 803 18.91 -34.76 -9.47
C TYR A 803 19.60 -35.72 -10.45
N ALA A 804 19.04 -36.93 -10.67
CA ALA A 804 19.58 -37.88 -11.64
C ALA A 804 19.56 -37.33 -13.08
N HIS A 805 18.51 -36.58 -13.45
CA HIS A 805 18.36 -35.98 -14.78
C HIS A 805 19.27 -34.77 -15.01
N LEU A 806 19.43 -33.89 -13.99
CA LEU A 806 20.39 -32.77 -13.98
C LEU A 806 21.77 -33.30 -14.42
N ILE A 807 22.20 -34.35 -13.74
CA ILE A 807 23.48 -35.02 -13.95
C ILE A 807 23.63 -35.59 -15.37
N LYS A 808 22.56 -36.17 -15.92
CA LYS A 808 22.56 -36.76 -17.25
C LYS A 808 22.59 -35.69 -18.35
N THR A 809 22.02 -34.53 -18.07
CA THR A 809 21.84 -33.44 -19.03
C THR A 809 23.04 -32.48 -19.06
N PHE A 810 23.59 -32.15 -17.88
CA PHE A 810 24.81 -31.34 -17.77
C PHE A 810 26.08 -32.14 -18.13
N GLY A 811 26.07 -33.47 -17.96
CA GLY A 811 27.24 -34.32 -18.19
C GLY A 811 27.35 -34.91 -19.60
N LYS A 812 27.68 -34.08 -20.60
CA LYS A 812 28.23 -34.60 -21.87
C LYS A 812 29.72 -34.95 -21.75
N MET A 813 30.46 -34.17 -20.95
CA MET A 813 31.85 -34.42 -20.57
C MET A 813 31.94 -34.62 -19.04
N ARG A 814 32.90 -35.44 -18.56
CA ARG A 814 33.14 -35.64 -17.12
C ARG A 814 33.54 -34.32 -16.43
N SER A 815 34.32 -33.47 -17.10
CA SER A 815 34.76 -32.16 -16.60
C SER A 815 33.62 -31.22 -16.26
N ASP A 816 32.56 -31.17 -17.07
CA ASP A 816 31.42 -30.27 -16.84
C ASP A 816 30.69 -30.58 -15.53
N VAL A 817 30.64 -31.86 -15.16
CA VAL A 817 30.03 -32.33 -13.90
C VAL A 817 30.93 -32.00 -12.72
N VAL A 818 32.26 -32.16 -12.86
CA VAL A 818 33.23 -31.78 -11.83
C VAL A 818 33.15 -30.28 -11.56
N ASP A 819 33.21 -29.44 -12.60
CA ASP A 819 33.13 -27.98 -12.48
C ASP A 819 31.84 -27.55 -11.79
N PHE A 820 30.69 -28.12 -12.19
CA PHE A 820 29.41 -27.80 -11.57
C PHE A 820 29.36 -28.19 -10.09
N LEU A 821 29.87 -29.38 -9.73
CA LEU A 821 29.89 -29.83 -8.33
C LEU A 821 30.88 -29.00 -7.50
N MET A 822 32.05 -28.64 -8.04
CA MET A 822 33.00 -27.74 -7.38
C MET A 822 32.39 -26.35 -7.16
N GLU A 823 31.82 -25.74 -8.20
CA GLU A 823 31.08 -24.46 -8.11
C GLU A 823 30.03 -24.53 -6.99
N THR A 824 29.26 -25.62 -6.96
CA THR A 824 28.17 -25.82 -5.98
C THR A 824 28.70 -26.02 -4.56
N PHE A 825 29.74 -26.85 -4.35
CA PHE A 825 30.28 -27.12 -3.03
C PHE A 825 30.96 -25.89 -2.41
N ILE A 826 31.74 -25.16 -3.20
CA ILE A 826 32.38 -23.91 -2.76
C ILE A 826 31.32 -22.86 -2.43
N MET A 827 30.30 -22.73 -3.27
CA MET A 827 29.17 -21.83 -3.01
C MET A 827 28.43 -22.20 -1.72
N PHE A 828 28.06 -23.48 -1.52
CA PHE A 828 27.40 -23.91 -0.29
C PHE A 828 28.27 -23.65 0.94
N LYS A 829 29.56 -24.00 0.88
CA LYS A 829 30.51 -23.76 1.99
C LYS A 829 30.57 -22.28 2.34
N ASN A 830 30.61 -21.42 1.32
CA ASN A 830 30.60 -19.97 1.51
C ASN A 830 29.29 -19.47 2.15
N LEU A 831 28.14 -19.95 1.70
CA LEU A 831 26.82 -19.55 2.21
C LEU A 831 26.55 -20.04 3.64
N ILE A 832 27.10 -21.20 4.01
CA ILE A 832 26.98 -21.79 5.35
C ILE A 832 27.95 -21.13 6.33
N GLY A 833 29.20 -20.87 5.90
CA GLY A 833 30.23 -20.30 6.79
C GLY A 833 29.92 -18.89 7.29
N LYS A 834 29.05 -18.15 6.60
CA LYS A 834 28.43 -16.91 7.10
C LYS A 834 27.02 -16.83 6.55
N ASN A 835 26.03 -16.91 7.43
CA ASN A 835 24.63 -16.88 7.03
C ASN A 835 24.31 -15.61 6.21
N VAL A 836 23.60 -15.80 5.11
CA VAL A 836 23.10 -14.71 4.27
C VAL A 836 21.93 -13.99 4.94
N TYR A 837 21.09 -14.75 5.64
CA TYR A 837 19.97 -14.20 6.38
C TYR A 837 20.36 -13.88 7.83
N PRO A 838 19.71 -12.89 8.45
CA PRO A 838 19.87 -12.59 9.87
C PRO A 838 19.68 -13.81 10.78
N PHE A 839 20.33 -13.84 11.94
CA PHE A 839 20.31 -14.98 12.86
C PHE A 839 18.91 -15.25 13.46
N ASP A 840 18.09 -14.19 13.59
CA ASP A 840 16.71 -14.24 14.10
C ASP A 840 15.72 -14.79 13.06
N TRP A 841 16.13 -14.98 11.80
CA TRP A 841 15.33 -15.62 10.74
C TRP A 841 15.46 -17.15 10.79
N VAL A 842 15.22 -17.73 11.96
CA VAL A 842 15.45 -19.16 12.22
C VAL A 842 14.66 -20.06 11.29
N ILE A 843 13.42 -19.69 10.94
CA ILE A 843 12.58 -20.50 10.04
C ILE A 843 13.21 -20.56 8.63
N MET A 844 13.69 -19.43 8.12
CA MET A 844 14.35 -19.37 6.80
C MET A 844 15.69 -20.11 6.82
N ASN A 845 16.53 -19.89 7.84
CA ASN A 845 17.83 -20.55 8.00
C ASN A 845 17.68 -22.07 8.13
N MET A 846 16.75 -22.55 8.96
CA MET A 846 16.51 -23.99 9.13
C MET A 846 15.92 -24.64 7.87
N MET A 847 15.04 -23.93 7.14
CA MET A 847 14.52 -24.42 5.87
C MET A 847 15.60 -24.52 4.80
N GLN A 848 16.46 -23.48 4.68
CA GLN A 848 17.62 -23.51 3.79
C GLN A 848 18.53 -24.70 4.13
N ASN A 849 18.85 -24.89 5.42
CA ASN A 849 19.70 -26.00 5.87
C ASN A 849 19.09 -27.38 5.57
N LYS A 850 17.78 -27.57 5.77
CA LYS A 850 17.07 -28.82 5.39
C LYS A 850 17.21 -29.10 3.88
N VAL A 851 17.04 -28.08 3.05
CA VAL A 851 17.16 -28.21 1.58
C VAL A 851 18.61 -28.48 1.17
N PHE A 852 19.57 -27.79 1.77
CA PHE A 852 21.01 -27.98 1.51
C PHE A 852 21.46 -29.37 1.92
N LEU A 853 21.05 -29.86 3.09
CA LEU A 853 21.35 -31.21 3.55
C LEU A 853 20.86 -32.26 2.55
N ARG A 854 19.61 -32.13 2.07
CA ARG A 854 19.08 -33.02 1.03
C ARG A 854 19.92 -32.97 -0.24
N ALA A 855 20.28 -31.77 -0.70
CA ALA A 855 21.10 -31.61 -1.90
C ALA A 855 22.51 -32.21 -1.72
N ILE A 856 23.16 -31.98 -0.57
CA ILE A 856 24.48 -32.53 -0.22
C ILE A 856 24.44 -34.07 -0.26
N ASN A 857 23.43 -34.70 0.34
CA ASN A 857 23.29 -36.16 0.31
C ASN A 857 23.07 -36.70 -1.10
N GLN A 858 22.25 -36.02 -1.92
CA GLN A 858 22.07 -36.39 -3.33
C GLN A 858 23.37 -36.25 -4.15
N TYR A 859 24.20 -35.25 -3.83
CA TYR A 859 25.52 -35.10 -4.44
C TYR A 859 26.54 -36.12 -3.92
N ALA A 860 26.46 -36.54 -2.65
CA ALA A 860 27.28 -37.60 -2.08
C ALA A 860 27.04 -38.95 -2.78
N ASP A 861 25.77 -39.32 -2.97
CA ASP A 861 25.36 -40.50 -3.76
C ASP A 861 25.94 -40.47 -5.18
N MET A 862 25.99 -39.30 -5.78
CA MET A 862 26.60 -39.08 -7.09
C MET A 862 28.13 -39.30 -7.04
N LEU A 863 28.82 -38.73 -6.06
CA LEU A 863 30.27 -38.90 -5.88
C LEU A 863 30.64 -40.38 -5.79
N ASN A 864 29.92 -41.16 -4.98
CA ASN A 864 30.10 -42.60 -4.86
C ASN A 864 29.89 -43.32 -6.21
N LYS A 865 28.83 -42.99 -6.96
CA LYS A 865 28.46 -43.69 -8.19
C LYS A 865 29.37 -43.38 -9.39
N LYS A 866 29.95 -42.18 -9.46
CA LYS A 866 30.69 -41.72 -10.67
C LYS A 866 32.16 -41.35 -10.45
N PHE A 867 32.59 -41.08 -9.23
CA PHE A 867 33.91 -40.48 -8.94
C PHE A 867 34.75 -41.29 -7.92
N LEU A 868 34.34 -42.53 -7.63
CA LEU A 868 35.05 -43.47 -6.75
C LEU A 868 35.91 -44.49 -7.54
N ASP A 869 36.03 -44.32 -8.86
CA ASP A 869 36.80 -45.24 -9.70
C ASP A 869 38.32 -45.04 -9.56
N GLN A 870 39.08 -46.14 -9.44
CA GLN A 870 40.53 -46.11 -9.24
C GLN A 870 41.30 -45.42 -10.38
N ALA A 871 40.75 -45.41 -11.60
CA ALA A 871 41.41 -44.85 -12.77
C ALA A 871 41.29 -43.32 -12.89
N ASN A 872 40.23 -42.70 -12.36
CA ASN A 872 39.96 -41.26 -12.52
C ASN A 872 39.50 -40.59 -11.21
N PHE A 873 40.14 -40.90 -10.10
CA PHE A 873 39.76 -40.36 -8.79
C PHE A 873 40.03 -38.84 -8.68
N GLU A 874 38.97 -38.05 -8.47
CA GLU A 874 39.03 -36.58 -8.39
C GLU A 874 39.26 -36.09 -6.94
N LEU A 875 40.52 -36.10 -6.49
CA LEU A 875 40.90 -35.79 -5.10
C LEU A 875 40.33 -34.45 -4.60
N GLN A 876 40.44 -33.38 -5.40
CA GLN A 876 40.00 -32.04 -5.01
C GLN A 876 38.48 -31.94 -4.83
N LEU A 877 37.70 -32.67 -5.64
CA LEU A 877 36.25 -32.67 -5.55
C LEU A 877 35.77 -33.33 -4.25
N TRP A 878 36.36 -34.48 -3.90
CA TRP A 878 36.10 -35.17 -2.64
C TRP A 878 36.54 -34.35 -1.43
N ASN A 879 37.67 -33.65 -1.53
CA ASN A 879 38.16 -32.79 -0.46
C ASN A 879 37.19 -31.62 -0.18
N ASN A 880 36.72 -30.96 -1.24
CA ASN A 880 35.72 -29.90 -1.11
C ASN A 880 34.39 -30.42 -0.53
N TYR A 881 34.00 -31.66 -0.84
CA TYR A 881 32.83 -32.29 -0.23
C TYR A 881 33.00 -32.48 1.28
N PHE A 882 34.10 -33.07 1.76
CA PHE A 882 34.32 -33.28 3.19
C PHE A 882 34.39 -31.95 3.94
N HIS A 883 35.12 -30.97 3.41
CA HIS A 883 35.15 -29.63 4.00
C HIS A 883 33.78 -28.95 4.04
N LEU A 884 32.94 -29.14 3.02
CA LEU A 884 31.57 -28.65 3.02
C LEU A 884 30.72 -29.35 4.09
N ALA A 885 30.80 -30.68 4.18
CA ALA A 885 30.01 -31.47 5.11
C ALA A 885 30.38 -31.16 6.57
N VAL A 886 31.68 -30.98 6.86
CA VAL A 886 32.15 -30.52 8.18
C VAL A 886 31.72 -29.07 8.45
N ALA A 887 31.87 -28.16 7.49
CA ALA A 887 31.39 -26.78 7.66
C ALA A 887 29.87 -26.71 7.92
N PHE A 888 29.09 -27.59 7.29
CA PHE A 888 27.65 -27.73 7.56
C PHE A 888 27.39 -28.23 8.98
N LEU A 889 28.23 -29.10 9.53
CA LEU A 889 28.11 -29.58 10.91
C LEU A 889 28.47 -28.54 11.96
N THR A 890 29.53 -27.76 11.72
CA THR A 890 30.13 -26.86 12.70
C THR A 890 29.52 -25.46 12.69
N GLN A 891 28.65 -25.15 11.73
CA GLN A 891 27.97 -23.85 11.65
C GLN A 891 27.20 -23.51 12.93
N GLU A 892 27.19 -22.23 13.29
CA GLU A 892 26.53 -21.73 14.52
C GLU A 892 25.02 -22.02 14.54
N SER A 893 24.35 -21.99 13.39
CA SER A 893 22.90 -22.20 13.29
C SER A 893 22.45 -23.61 13.70
N LEU A 894 23.36 -24.60 13.68
CA LEU A 894 23.09 -25.98 14.09
C LEU A 894 23.63 -26.33 15.47
N GLN A 895 24.32 -25.42 16.16
CA GLN A 895 24.77 -25.65 17.54
C GLN A 895 23.62 -25.46 18.54
N LEU A 896 22.71 -26.43 18.56
CA LEU A 896 21.43 -26.38 19.27
C LEU A 896 21.57 -26.21 20.79
N GLU A 897 22.74 -26.53 21.36
CA GLU A 897 23.11 -26.31 22.76
C GLU A 897 23.18 -24.83 23.15
N ASN A 898 23.41 -23.94 22.19
CA ASN A 898 23.44 -22.50 22.41
C ASN A 898 22.02 -21.88 22.43
N PHE A 899 21.00 -22.67 22.08
CA PHE A 899 19.61 -22.21 22.06
C PHE A 899 18.89 -22.48 23.39
N SER A 900 17.83 -21.71 23.64
CA SER A 900 16.93 -21.95 24.76
C SER A 900 16.32 -23.36 24.67
N SER A 901 16.05 -23.99 25.82
CA SER A 901 15.49 -25.36 25.85
C SER A 901 14.19 -25.48 25.06
N ALA A 902 13.37 -24.42 25.04
CA ALA A 902 12.13 -24.37 24.26
C ALA A 902 12.39 -24.30 22.74
N LYS A 903 13.31 -23.43 22.31
CA LYS A 903 13.71 -23.31 20.90
C LYS A 903 14.33 -24.61 20.37
N ARG A 904 15.25 -25.20 21.15
CA ARG A 904 15.87 -26.49 20.84
C ARG A 904 14.83 -27.60 20.66
N ALA A 905 13.87 -27.73 21.58
CA ALA A 905 12.83 -28.75 21.49
C ALA A 905 11.95 -28.58 20.24
N LYS A 906 11.55 -27.34 19.90
CA LYS A 906 10.77 -27.06 18.68
C LYS A 906 11.53 -27.45 17.41
N ILE A 907 12.81 -27.10 17.32
CA ILE A 907 13.65 -27.42 16.16
C ILE A 907 13.79 -28.94 16.02
N LEU A 908 14.11 -29.65 17.11
CA LEU A 908 14.27 -31.10 17.09
C LEU A 908 12.98 -31.83 16.72
N ASN A 909 11.82 -31.36 17.20
CA ASN A 909 10.53 -31.96 16.84
C ASN A 909 10.19 -31.79 15.35
N LYS A 910 10.55 -30.66 14.73
CA LYS A 910 10.19 -30.36 13.33
C LYS A 910 11.22 -30.83 12.30
N TYR A 911 12.51 -30.71 12.62
CA TYR A 911 13.60 -30.97 11.66
C TYR A 911 14.45 -32.20 12.03
N GLY A 912 14.34 -32.70 13.26
CA GLY A 912 15.31 -33.64 13.81
C GLY A 912 16.68 -32.97 14.06
N ASP A 913 17.66 -33.77 14.51
CA ASP A 913 19.05 -33.30 14.59
C ASP A 913 19.73 -33.54 13.23
N MET A 914 19.81 -32.49 12.42
CA MET A 914 20.47 -32.52 11.11
C MET A 914 21.96 -32.88 11.20
N ARG A 915 22.61 -32.62 12.35
CA ARG A 915 24.03 -32.95 12.55
C ARG A 915 24.26 -34.46 12.59
N ARG A 916 23.34 -35.19 13.21
CA ARG A 916 23.40 -36.66 13.23
C ARG A 916 23.31 -37.24 11.81
N GLN A 917 22.43 -36.70 10.98
CA GLN A 917 22.21 -37.19 9.61
C GLN A 917 23.46 -37.03 8.74
N ILE A 918 24.02 -35.81 8.67
CA ILE A 918 25.22 -35.56 7.86
C ILE A 918 26.47 -36.23 8.47
N GLY A 919 26.55 -36.38 9.78
CA GLY A 919 27.68 -37.08 10.43
C GLY A 919 27.76 -38.56 10.04
N PHE A 920 26.61 -39.24 9.94
CA PHE A 920 26.57 -40.59 9.40
C PHE A 920 26.93 -40.63 7.92
N GLU A 921 26.49 -39.65 7.13
CA GLU A 921 26.89 -39.55 5.72
C GLU A 921 28.40 -39.38 5.57
N ILE A 922 29.05 -38.50 6.36
CA ILE A 922 30.51 -38.33 6.36
C ILE A 922 31.21 -39.64 6.69
N ARG A 923 30.72 -40.37 7.71
CA ARG A 923 31.25 -41.68 8.09
C ARG A 923 31.16 -42.68 6.93
N ASP A 924 29.99 -42.80 6.32
CA ASP A 924 29.75 -43.77 5.26
C ASP A 924 30.57 -43.42 4.00
N MET A 925 30.66 -42.13 3.66
CA MET A 925 31.52 -41.60 2.61
C MET A 925 33.01 -41.88 2.88
N TRP A 926 33.47 -41.71 4.12
CA TRP A 926 34.84 -42.02 4.52
C TRP A 926 35.17 -43.51 4.31
N TYR A 927 34.29 -44.41 4.74
CA TYR A 927 34.52 -45.84 4.57
C TYR A 927 34.52 -46.27 3.10
N ASN A 928 33.74 -45.61 2.25
CA ASN A 928 33.71 -45.88 0.81
C ASN A 928 35.03 -45.53 0.09
N LEU A 929 35.87 -44.64 0.62
CA LEU A 929 37.12 -44.20 -0.03
C LEU A 929 38.16 -45.31 -0.26
N GLY A 930 38.07 -46.44 0.45
CA GLY A 930 38.99 -47.57 0.29
C GLY A 930 40.47 -47.17 0.39
N GLN A 931 41.26 -47.45 -0.65
CA GLN A 931 42.70 -47.14 -0.70
C GLN A 931 43.01 -45.63 -0.83
N HIS A 932 42.02 -44.79 -1.13
CA HIS A 932 42.24 -43.35 -1.30
C HIS A 932 42.29 -42.59 0.03
N LYS A 933 41.89 -43.21 1.14
CA LYS A 933 41.88 -42.62 2.49
C LYS A 933 43.21 -41.96 2.87
N ILE A 934 44.34 -42.60 2.55
CA ILE A 934 45.70 -42.09 2.84
C ILE A 934 45.96 -40.69 2.28
N LYS A 935 45.31 -40.30 1.17
CA LYS A 935 45.47 -38.98 0.56
C LYS A 935 44.78 -37.86 1.34
N PHE A 936 43.85 -38.20 2.24
CA PHE A 936 43.03 -37.24 2.98
C PHE A 936 43.46 -37.08 4.45
N ILE A 937 44.24 -38.02 5.00
CA ILE A 937 44.56 -38.04 6.43
C ILE A 937 45.12 -36.69 6.93
N PRO A 938 46.14 -36.06 6.32
CA PRO A 938 46.66 -34.79 6.82
C PRO A 938 45.61 -33.69 6.92
N GLU A 939 44.80 -33.54 5.88
CA GLU A 939 43.87 -32.41 5.76
C GLU A 939 42.56 -32.65 6.53
N MET A 940 42.18 -33.92 6.76
CA MET A 940 40.90 -34.29 7.37
C MET A 940 40.96 -34.55 8.88
N VAL A 941 42.15 -34.71 9.48
CA VAL A 941 42.29 -34.89 10.93
C VAL A 941 41.66 -33.72 11.69
N GLY A 942 41.99 -32.48 11.32
CA GLY A 942 41.44 -31.27 11.95
C GLY A 942 39.91 -31.15 11.82
N PRO A 943 39.35 -31.17 10.59
CA PRO A 943 37.91 -31.13 10.38
C PRO A 943 37.13 -32.24 11.12
N ILE A 944 37.65 -33.46 11.16
CA ILE A 944 37.00 -34.58 11.88
C ILE A 944 37.14 -34.40 13.40
N LEU A 945 38.21 -33.78 13.88
CA LEU A 945 38.36 -33.39 15.28
C LEU A 945 37.30 -32.36 15.68
N GLU A 946 37.04 -31.35 14.84
CA GLU A 946 35.97 -30.37 15.09
C GLU A 946 34.60 -31.05 15.27
N MET A 947 34.31 -32.12 14.51
CA MET A 947 33.06 -32.88 14.66
C MET A 947 32.93 -33.54 16.04
N THR A 948 34.04 -33.91 16.68
CA THR A 948 34.02 -34.51 18.02
C THR A 948 33.78 -33.50 19.15
N LEU A 949 34.07 -32.22 18.91
CA LEU A 949 33.81 -31.14 19.87
C LEU A 949 32.31 -30.88 20.03
N ILE A 950 31.51 -31.15 19.00
CA ILE A 950 30.05 -30.97 19.03
C ILE A 950 29.42 -31.87 20.12
N PRO A 951 28.64 -31.31 21.07
CA PRO A 951 28.04 -32.05 22.19
C PRO A 951 26.79 -32.84 21.78
N GLU A 952 26.96 -33.75 20.81
CA GLU A 952 25.95 -34.70 20.35
C GLU A 952 26.50 -36.13 20.46
N THR A 953 25.78 -36.99 21.18
CA THR A 953 26.31 -38.29 21.63
C THR A 953 26.46 -39.29 20.48
N GLU A 954 25.48 -39.34 19.57
CA GLU A 954 25.49 -40.32 18.48
C GLU A 954 26.49 -39.94 17.39
N LEU A 955 26.67 -38.65 17.12
CA LEU A 955 27.71 -38.09 16.27
C LEU A 955 29.09 -38.44 16.80
N ARG A 956 29.37 -38.16 18.08
CA ARG A 956 30.66 -38.50 18.72
C ARG A 956 30.99 -39.99 18.57
N LYS A 957 30.00 -40.86 18.82
CA LYS A 957 30.16 -42.32 18.64
C LYS A 957 30.43 -42.72 17.20
N ALA A 958 29.85 -42.02 16.23
CA ALA A 958 30.04 -42.28 14.80
C ALA A 958 31.42 -41.80 14.29
N THR A 959 31.96 -40.73 14.88
CA THR A 959 33.23 -40.13 14.46
C THR A 959 34.46 -40.87 15.02
N ILE A 960 34.40 -41.39 16.25
CA ILE A 960 35.53 -42.09 16.90
C ILE A 960 36.11 -43.23 16.03
N PRO A 961 35.30 -44.13 15.43
CA PRO A 961 35.79 -45.17 14.53
C PRO A 961 36.58 -44.66 13.31
N ILE A 962 36.35 -43.43 12.87
CA ILE A 962 37.04 -42.83 11.73
C ILE A 962 38.52 -42.59 12.07
N PHE A 963 38.82 -42.09 13.27
CA PHE A 963 40.20 -41.90 13.72
C PHE A 963 40.98 -43.22 13.80
N PHE A 964 40.34 -44.29 14.26
CA PHE A 964 40.95 -45.63 14.26
C PHE A 964 41.24 -46.12 12.85
N ASP A 965 40.31 -45.91 11.92
CA ASP A 965 40.48 -46.28 10.52
C ASP A 965 41.56 -45.43 9.82
N MET A 966 41.71 -44.14 10.16
CA MET A 966 42.81 -43.29 9.70
C MET A 966 44.17 -43.86 10.12
N MET A 967 44.34 -44.18 11.41
CA MET A 967 45.58 -44.74 11.94
C MET A 967 45.91 -46.09 11.31
N GLN A 968 44.91 -46.98 11.21
CA GLN A 968 45.10 -48.27 10.54
C GLN A 968 45.49 -48.06 9.07
N CYS A 969 44.81 -47.17 8.35
CA CYS A 969 45.12 -46.89 6.95
C CYS A 969 46.55 -46.35 6.78
N GLU A 970 46.99 -45.42 7.63
CA GLU A 970 48.36 -44.89 7.60
C GLU A 970 49.37 -46.01 7.85
N PHE A 971 49.20 -46.79 8.92
CA PHE A 971 50.13 -47.87 9.26
C PHE A 971 50.25 -48.94 8.18
N HIS A 972 49.14 -49.34 7.56
CA HIS A 972 49.17 -50.30 6.45
C HIS A 972 49.90 -49.74 5.21
N SER A 973 49.90 -48.42 5.02
CA SER A 973 50.48 -47.74 3.85
C SER A 973 51.95 -47.34 4.05
N THR A 974 52.30 -46.76 5.21
CA THR A 974 53.59 -46.12 5.49
C THR A 974 54.41 -46.84 6.57
N ARG A 975 53.80 -47.79 7.31
CA ARG A 975 54.37 -48.42 8.52
C ARG A 975 54.71 -47.41 9.64
N SER A 976 54.11 -46.22 9.60
CA SER A 976 54.28 -45.14 10.58
C SER A 976 52.91 -44.54 10.94
N PHE A 977 52.85 -43.78 12.03
CA PHE A 977 51.68 -43.00 12.45
C PHE A 977 51.99 -41.49 12.55
N GLN A 978 53.21 -41.09 12.17
CA GLN A 978 53.70 -39.73 12.41
C GLN A 978 52.87 -38.64 11.72
N MET A 979 52.24 -38.95 10.58
CA MET A 979 51.45 -37.96 9.85
C MET A 979 50.15 -37.65 10.61
N PHE A 980 49.41 -38.69 11.00
CA PHE A 980 48.24 -38.55 11.83
C PHE A 980 48.56 -37.96 13.21
N GLU A 981 49.61 -38.45 13.85
CA GLU A 981 50.05 -38.02 15.18
C GLU A 981 50.40 -36.53 15.21
N ASN A 982 51.22 -36.06 14.27
CA ASN A 982 51.62 -34.64 14.24
C ASN A 982 50.41 -33.72 13.99
N GLU A 983 49.51 -34.10 13.09
CA GLU A 983 48.32 -33.29 12.79
C GLU A 983 47.33 -33.28 13.96
N ILE A 984 47.07 -34.43 14.59
CA ILE A 984 46.11 -34.48 15.71
C ILE A 984 46.64 -33.70 16.91
N ILE A 985 47.94 -33.77 17.21
CA ILE A 985 48.58 -32.98 18.28
C ILE A 985 48.44 -31.49 17.98
N THR A 986 48.84 -31.06 16.80
CA THR A 986 48.80 -29.63 16.40
C THR A 986 47.37 -29.07 16.49
N LYS A 987 46.37 -29.84 16.08
CA LYS A 987 44.96 -29.42 16.13
C LYS A 987 44.36 -29.48 17.52
N LEU A 988 44.71 -30.48 18.33
CA LEU A 988 44.27 -30.57 19.72
C LEU A 988 44.81 -29.40 20.56
N ASP A 989 46.09 -29.04 20.40
CA ASP A 989 46.67 -27.91 21.11
C ASP A 989 45.89 -26.61 20.79
N HIS A 990 45.56 -26.37 19.52
CA HIS A 990 44.76 -25.21 19.11
C HIS A 990 43.33 -25.21 19.69
N GLU A 991 42.64 -26.35 19.64
CA GLU A 991 41.23 -26.45 20.07
C GLU A 991 41.06 -26.47 21.60
N VAL A 992 42.05 -27.01 22.32
CA VAL A 992 42.05 -27.08 23.79
C VAL A 992 42.49 -25.75 24.41
N GLU A 993 43.47 -25.04 23.83
CA GLU A 993 43.76 -23.64 24.20
C GLU A 993 42.54 -22.73 23.96
N GLY A 994 41.69 -23.06 22.98
CA GLY A 994 40.41 -22.39 22.71
C GLY A 994 39.27 -22.70 23.69
N GLY A 995 39.46 -23.59 24.68
CA GLY A 995 38.49 -23.87 25.73
C GLY A 995 37.23 -24.66 25.31
N ARG A 996 37.26 -25.38 24.18
CA ARG A 996 36.07 -26.01 23.57
C ARG A 996 35.77 -27.46 24.01
N GLY A 997 36.51 -28.01 24.98
CA GLY A 997 36.36 -29.40 25.44
C GLY A 997 35.48 -29.56 26.68
N ASP A 998 34.41 -30.37 26.60
CA ASP A 998 33.58 -30.75 27.75
C ASP A 998 34.10 -32.00 28.50
N GLU A 999 33.54 -32.32 29.67
CA GLU A 999 33.94 -33.49 30.48
C GLU A 999 33.72 -34.84 29.77
N GLN A 1000 32.81 -34.91 28.80
CA GLN A 1000 32.61 -36.12 27.99
C GLN A 1000 33.66 -36.24 26.89
N TYR A 1001 34.05 -35.13 26.28
CA TYR A 1001 35.12 -35.02 25.30
C TYR A 1001 36.45 -35.48 25.92
N LYS A 1002 36.76 -35.02 27.13
CA LYS A 1002 37.92 -35.49 27.90
C LYS A 1002 37.93 -37.01 28.10
N LYS A 1003 36.78 -37.61 28.44
CA LYS A 1003 36.62 -39.07 28.57
C LYS A 1003 36.76 -39.80 27.23
N ILE A 1004 36.27 -39.22 26.14
CA ILE A 1004 36.40 -39.76 24.78
C ILE A 1004 37.87 -39.73 24.32
N MET A 1005 38.56 -38.62 24.55
CA MET A 1005 40.00 -38.49 24.27
C MET A 1005 40.84 -39.43 25.14
N PHE A 1006 40.44 -39.64 26.40
CA PHE A 1006 41.05 -40.64 27.28
C PHE A 1006 40.84 -42.08 26.76
N LEU A 1007 39.67 -42.41 26.22
CA LEU A 1007 39.41 -43.71 25.59
C LEU A 1007 40.25 -43.92 24.32
N LEU A 1008 40.36 -42.89 23.47
CA LEU A 1008 41.25 -42.88 22.30
C LEU A 1008 42.71 -43.10 22.73
N SER A 1009 43.17 -42.38 23.76
CA SER A 1009 44.52 -42.46 24.32
C SER A 1009 44.84 -43.83 24.94
N ASN A 1010 43.92 -44.43 25.69
CA ASN A 1010 44.13 -45.76 26.29
C ASN A 1010 44.20 -46.89 25.24
N HIS A 1011 43.51 -46.77 24.11
CA HIS A 1011 43.61 -47.74 23.00
C HIS A 1011 44.87 -47.51 22.14
N LEU A 1012 45.34 -46.27 22.03
CA LEU A 1012 46.67 -45.94 21.50
C LEU A 1012 47.81 -46.52 22.36
N GLY A 1013 47.55 -46.74 23.64
CA GLY A 1013 48.46 -47.35 24.62
C GLY A 1013 48.88 -48.80 24.34
N VAL A 1014 48.35 -49.47 23.31
CA VAL A 1014 48.90 -50.75 22.84
C VAL A 1014 50.17 -50.54 21.99
N GLY A 1015 50.61 -49.29 21.76
CA GLY A 1015 51.88 -48.99 21.09
C GLY A 1015 52.53 -47.62 21.34
N GLY A 1016 52.08 -46.79 22.30
CA GLY A 1016 52.60 -45.42 22.45
C GLY A 1016 52.64 -44.87 23.88
N GLU A 1017 53.63 -45.27 24.68
CA GLU A 1017 53.97 -44.58 25.93
C GLU A 1017 54.59 -43.18 25.70
N GLU A 1018 55.08 -42.89 24.49
CA GLU A 1018 55.69 -41.58 24.15
C GLU A 1018 54.64 -40.50 23.82
N VAL A 1019 53.48 -40.88 23.25
CA VAL A 1019 52.39 -39.96 22.86
C VAL A 1019 51.70 -39.33 24.08
N MET A 1020 51.61 -40.07 25.18
CA MET A 1020 51.06 -39.58 26.46
C MET A 1020 51.99 -38.59 27.16
N LYS A 1021 53.30 -38.63 26.87
CA LYS A 1021 54.32 -37.77 27.49
C LYS A 1021 54.55 -36.47 26.71
N SER A 1022 54.16 -36.41 25.44
CA SER A 1022 54.36 -35.25 24.56
C SER A 1022 53.23 -34.21 24.60
N ILE A 1023 52.11 -34.50 25.27
CA ILE A 1023 50.95 -33.59 25.38
C ILE A 1023 50.83 -33.11 26.84
N PRO A 1024 51.32 -31.90 27.20
CA PRO A 1024 51.32 -31.40 28.57
C PRO A 1024 49.92 -31.34 29.21
N VAL A 1025 48.89 -31.07 28.41
CA VAL A 1025 47.50 -30.95 28.87
C VAL A 1025 46.83 -32.29 29.16
N LEU A 1026 47.09 -33.32 28.35
CA LEU A 1026 46.60 -34.69 28.62
C LEU A 1026 47.38 -35.37 29.75
N GLY A 1027 48.69 -35.07 29.87
CA GLY A 1027 49.50 -35.49 31.01
C GLY A 1027 49.01 -34.92 32.35
N LEU A 1028 48.60 -33.64 32.39
CA LEU A 1028 48.03 -33.03 33.60
C LEU A 1028 46.71 -33.67 34.04
N MET A 1029 45.83 -34.02 33.08
CA MET A 1029 44.57 -34.72 33.37
C MET A 1029 44.76 -36.17 33.82
N TYR A 1030 45.84 -36.83 33.39
CA TYR A 1030 46.19 -38.18 33.82
C TYR A 1030 46.78 -38.20 35.24
N ILE A 1031 47.56 -37.16 35.61
CA ILE A 1031 48.20 -37.04 36.93
C ILE A 1031 47.17 -36.65 38.02
N GLU A 1032 46.17 -35.81 37.72
CA GLU A 1032 45.16 -35.41 38.73
C GLU A 1032 44.22 -36.55 39.18
N ASN A 1033 44.12 -37.66 38.43
CA ASN A 1033 43.28 -38.80 38.79
C ASN A 1033 44.05 -40.06 39.22
N SER A 1034 45.38 -40.10 39.10
CA SER A 1034 46.17 -41.20 39.68
C SER A 1034 46.38 -41.03 41.20
N GLU A 1035 46.10 -39.85 41.75
CA GLU A 1035 46.11 -39.55 43.19
C GLU A 1035 44.70 -39.50 43.83
N ARG A 1036 43.64 -40.04 43.18
CA ARG A 1036 42.30 -40.18 43.77
C ARG A 1036 41.78 -41.61 43.83
#